data_AF-A0A1V3PL03-F1
#
_entry.id   AF-A0A1V3PL03-F1
#
_cell.length_a   1.000
_cell.length_b   1.000
_cell.length_c   1.000
_cell.angle_alpha   90.00
_cell.angle_beta   90.00
_cell.angle_gamma   90.00
#
_symmetry.space_group_name_H-M   'P 1'
#
loop_
_entity.id
_entity.type
_entity.pdbx_description
1 polymer ?
#
loop_
_entity_poly.entity_id
_entity_poly.type
_entity_poly.pdbx_seq_one_letter_code
_entity_poly.pdbx_strand_id
1 'polypeptide(L)'
;MTVADPKGRQLSFVYNSSSDISKVTLPDGGVLSYAYDSNGNLTKVTYPDSTFRQYVYNESTLTGGTNLPNALTGDIDEVGNRFTSIGYDSEGRASSSQLAGGVDDTQVVYNSNGTSSVTYPLGAQTTLGFVTPNGSVHANSVSAPCGPACGQPNTAATFDTNGYPASATDWNGNITKTTYDANGLLDQQIDASGTPSQRTTNLTWNTTLRVPLTRAVLNASGTAVASTAWVYNTAGQPLARCEIDPAVSYTCAASGTPPTGVRRWTYTYCTAVDTTQCPLVGLLLSVTGPRTDLTQTTTYSYYLGSSASGCGTPGSACHQPGDLYQVTDALGHITTVVSYDGAGRPTRVTDANGVNTDLTYTPRGWLHSRSVGGAVTTIGYTPYGAVASITDPDNVTTSYGYDTAHRLTRITDAQGNYVQYTLDAAGDKTGEQVYDSTGTLHKSLSRTFNTLGQLTTVLDGLNHTVFDASGSGNYDANGNLVLSKDALGIQRQQGYDALNRLNSTIENYQGTDPATQNTATSVTHDALDRVTAVLDPSGLATNYTYDGLGNLTALQSPDSGTSGGSSGDLYDAAGNRTQHTDARGVVTQYTYDRLNRLTGKIYPAHPGLNVTYVYDQATPITGCPTNFNIGHLTGMTDASGTTAWCYTNQGDIREVNQTIKQVVGTTTTNVSYLHGYAYTAGRRLQYLQYPSGFELKYGFDSDGRMATIGYLQQPGPYGSYTNSTLTPLITAVSYAPFGPVTGYSWAQGSQAVQRTYDQNYALTDITSNALTLHFQRDTMGRIGAEGTAPGANPLSESYRYDPLNRLSELDDPNGVAEQSFTYGPTGDRLTKTVAGQGTLTYGYQTGSHRLTAVGSASRLPDANGNTTAMTDPNGALVGLGYDDRNLLTTVTSGGSTIGSYQYNGQGVRVWRTITSPSIGQAATIYDPTGTGNLYGEYFATDYREYVYLDGIPVASATDAGKAAPGINYDYADQLGTIRAIANTQAVGTYQWPWLNNAFGEQPTRGAGNFYTRFPGQYYDVETGLMYNGARYYEPATGRYLQSDPIGLNGGVSMYAYVGNDPLSYFDPLGLQVNLNMFPKNTDDWTGANNYQSPADVYTVGAHGNPLDMVDANGNPLYPSELAQLIKRDKSYKLGEPVRLLSCNTGRNPGKPYAPTPYAQFLANDLGAPVQAPNTFGWFQSNGTFTVAGALGANGPVQWDQTGINPTNISIDLSAPGTMNTFSPQKN
;
A
#
# COMPACT_ATOMS: atom_id res chain seq x y z
N MET A 1 -18.32 44.06 -16.19
CA MET A 1 -19.34 42.97 -16.20
C MET A 1 -19.11 42.11 -14.97
N THR A 2 -20.15 41.56 -14.36
CA THR A 2 -20.01 40.60 -13.26
C THR A 2 -20.77 39.32 -13.62
N VAL A 3 -20.24 38.18 -13.19
CA VAL A 3 -20.91 36.87 -13.31
C VAL A 3 -20.95 36.26 -11.92
N ALA A 4 -22.12 35.81 -11.49
CA ALA A 4 -22.32 35.16 -10.21
C ALA A 4 -22.65 33.68 -10.42
N ASP A 5 -22.08 32.80 -9.59
CA ASP A 5 -22.52 31.41 -9.50
C ASP A 5 -23.86 31.31 -8.74
N PRO A 6 -24.55 30.15 -8.77
CA PRO A 6 -25.79 29.94 -7.99
C PRO A 6 -25.63 30.11 -6.47
N LYS A 7 -24.39 30.09 -5.95
CA LYS A 7 -24.06 30.30 -4.53
C LYS A 7 -23.77 31.79 -4.23
N GLY A 8 -23.81 32.68 -5.22
CA GLY A 8 -23.61 34.11 -5.05
C GLY A 8 -22.15 34.58 -5.09
N ARG A 9 -21.18 33.70 -5.38
CA ARG A 9 -19.77 34.10 -5.58
C ARG A 9 -19.62 34.79 -6.93
N GLN A 10 -18.87 35.89 -6.97
CA GLN A 10 -18.82 36.76 -8.15
C GLN A 10 -17.42 36.89 -8.74
N LEU A 11 -17.34 36.81 -10.06
CA LEU A 11 -16.22 37.28 -10.85
C LEU A 11 -16.56 38.66 -11.42
N SER A 12 -15.60 39.59 -11.35
CA SER A 12 -15.72 40.91 -11.98
C SER A 12 -14.73 41.07 -13.13
N PHE A 13 -15.24 41.44 -14.30
CA PHE A 13 -14.47 41.62 -15.54
C PHE A 13 -14.42 43.10 -15.92
N VAL A 14 -13.21 43.57 -16.21
CA VAL A 14 -12.95 44.88 -16.82
C VAL A 14 -12.41 44.64 -18.23
N TYR A 15 -12.90 45.42 -19.19
CA TYR A 15 -12.49 45.36 -20.58
C TYR A 15 -11.67 46.60 -20.96
N ASN A 16 -10.72 46.45 -21.88
CA ASN A 16 -10.01 47.58 -22.48
C ASN A 16 -10.89 48.27 -23.56
N SER A 17 -10.36 49.30 -24.22
CA SER A 17 -11.05 50.00 -25.32
C SER A 17 -11.32 49.15 -26.56
N SER A 18 -10.59 48.04 -26.72
CA SER A 18 -10.72 47.06 -27.80
C SER A 18 -11.72 45.93 -27.48
N SER A 19 -12.37 45.98 -26.31
CA SER A 19 -13.28 44.94 -25.80
C SER A 19 -12.60 43.62 -25.40
N ASP A 20 -11.29 43.60 -25.18
CA ASP A 20 -10.58 42.47 -24.57
C ASP A 20 -10.64 42.57 -23.05
N ILE A 21 -10.62 41.43 -22.36
CA ILE A 21 -10.59 41.38 -20.89
C ILE A 21 -9.22 41.88 -20.42
N SER A 22 -9.17 43.02 -19.73
CA SER A 22 -7.92 43.59 -19.18
C SER A 22 -7.68 43.21 -17.71
N LYS A 23 -8.75 42.92 -16.96
CA LYS A 23 -8.68 42.55 -15.55
C LYS A 23 -9.84 41.64 -15.15
N VAL A 24 -9.54 40.61 -14.36
CA VAL A 24 -10.51 39.77 -13.66
C VAL A 24 -10.24 39.86 -12.17
N THR A 25 -11.24 40.25 -11.39
CA THR A 25 -11.22 40.15 -9.93
C THR A 25 -11.93 38.87 -9.51
N LEU A 26 -11.24 38.02 -8.77
CA LEU A 26 -11.70 36.76 -8.21
C LEU A 26 -12.61 36.98 -7.00
N PRO A 27 -13.39 35.96 -6.57
CA PRO A 27 -14.32 36.10 -5.45
C PRO A 27 -13.64 36.38 -4.09
N ASP A 28 -12.35 36.03 -3.95
CA ASP A 28 -11.52 36.35 -2.78
C ASP A 28 -10.80 37.70 -2.89
N GLY A 29 -11.07 38.49 -3.93
CA GLY A 29 -10.45 39.78 -4.19
C GLY A 29 -9.12 39.72 -4.94
N GLY A 30 -8.59 38.51 -5.20
CA GLY A 30 -7.40 38.32 -6.03
C GLY A 30 -7.60 38.92 -7.43
N VAL A 31 -6.56 39.53 -7.99
CA VAL A 31 -6.64 40.20 -9.30
C VAL A 31 -5.76 39.50 -10.31
N LEU A 32 -6.36 39.09 -11.43
CA LEU A 32 -5.64 38.72 -12.65
C LEU A 32 -5.67 39.92 -13.61
N SER A 33 -4.52 40.26 -14.19
CA SER A 33 -4.40 41.32 -15.20
C SER A 33 -3.85 40.76 -16.50
N TYR A 34 -4.37 41.25 -17.64
CA TYR A 34 -4.10 40.72 -18.97
C TYR A 34 -3.58 41.83 -19.87
N ALA A 35 -2.51 41.56 -20.62
CA ALA A 35 -1.96 42.47 -21.62
C ALA A 35 -2.02 41.85 -23.01
N TYR A 36 -2.20 42.69 -24.03
CA TYR A 36 -2.36 42.28 -25.42
C TYR A 36 -1.42 43.05 -26.33
N ASP A 37 -1.05 42.46 -27.47
CA ASP A 37 -0.32 43.15 -28.53
C ASP A 37 -1.28 43.94 -29.45
N SER A 38 -0.75 44.54 -30.52
CA SER A 38 -1.54 45.29 -31.51
C SER A 38 -2.45 44.43 -32.40
N ASN A 39 -2.24 43.10 -32.42
CA ASN A 39 -3.07 42.15 -33.16
C ASN A 39 -4.20 41.57 -32.30
N GLY A 40 -4.24 41.92 -31.00
CA GLY A 40 -5.21 41.39 -30.04
C GLY A 40 -4.80 40.05 -29.42
N ASN A 41 -3.54 39.63 -29.58
CA ASN A 41 -3.05 38.41 -28.93
C ASN A 41 -2.74 38.66 -27.46
N LEU A 42 -3.11 37.73 -26.58
CA LEU A 42 -2.76 37.78 -25.15
C LEU A 42 -1.25 37.59 -24.98
N THR A 43 -0.52 38.58 -24.49
CA THR A 43 0.96 38.53 -24.33
C THR A 43 1.42 38.29 -22.89
N LYS A 44 0.58 38.61 -21.90
CA LYS A 44 0.94 38.48 -20.48
C LYS A 44 -0.29 38.31 -19.60
N VAL A 45 -0.19 37.38 -18.65
CA VAL A 45 -1.14 37.22 -17.53
C VAL A 45 -0.37 37.44 -16.23
N THR A 46 -0.73 38.47 -15.48
CA THR A 46 -0.20 38.74 -14.13
C THR A 46 -1.16 38.18 -13.09
N TYR A 47 -0.67 37.35 -12.18
CA TYR A 47 -1.43 36.68 -11.12
C TYR A 47 -1.54 37.54 -9.85
N PRO A 48 -2.39 37.15 -8.88
CA PRO A 48 -2.59 37.92 -7.64
C PRO A 48 -1.34 38.13 -6.77
N ASP A 49 -0.30 37.30 -6.90
CA ASP A 49 0.98 37.42 -6.20
C ASP A 49 2.03 38.25 -6.97
N SER A 50 1.63 38.92 -8.05
CA SER A 50 2.47 39.70 -8.97
C SER A 50 3.42 38.90 -9.87
N THR A 51 3.46 37.56 -9.76
CA THR A 51 4.11 36.71 -10.75
C THR A 51 3.32 36.75 -12.07
N PHE A 52 3.94 36.36 -13.18
CA PHE A 52 3.26 36.45 -14.47
C PHE A 52 3.75 35.41 -15.47
N ARG A 53 2.85 34.93 -16.32
CA ARG A 53 3.17 34.12 -17.51
C ARG A 53 3.12 35.00 -18.76
N GLN A 54 4.04 34.79 -19.70
CA GLN A 54 4.06 35.51 -20.98
C GLN A 54 3.82 34.55 -22.15
N TYR A 55 3.33 35.09 -23.26
CA TYR A 55 3.03 34.34 -24.47
C TYR A 55 3.68 35.04 -25.66
N VAL A 56 4.24 34.25 -26.58
CA VAL A 56 5.00 34.70 -27.73
C VAL A 56 4.35 34.15 -29.00
N TYR A 57 4.27 34.98 -30.03
CA TYR A 57 3.57 34.68 -31.28
C TYR A 57 4.47 34.96 -32.48
N ASN A 58 4.20 34.26 -33.58
CA ASN A 58 4.74 34.55 -34.90
C ASN A 58 6.28 34.63 -34.97
N GLU A 59 6.97 33.81 -34.17
CA GLU A 59 8.43 33.69 -34.26
C GLU A 59 8.80 33.04 -35.61
N SER A 60 9.50 33.78 -36.47
CA SER A 60 9.85 33.35 -37.84
C SER A 60 10.51 31.96 -37.91
N THR A 61 11.30 31.59 -36.89
CA THR A 61 11.95 30.27 -36.79
C THR A 61 10.97 29.12 -36.55
N LEU A 62 9.80 29.39 -35.96
CA LEU A 62 8.76 28.42 -35.65
C LEU A 62 7.60 28.44 -36.64
N THR A 63 7.49 29.47 -37.49
CA THR A 63 6.49 29.55 -38.57
C THR A 63 7.07 29.27 -39.96
N GLY A 64 8.33 28.83 -40.04
CA GLY A 64 9.04 28.62 -41.31
C GLY A 64 9.18 29.89 -42.15
N GLY A 65 9.22 31.06 -41.53
CA GLY A 65 9.25 32.37 -42.19
C GLY A 65 7.89 32.88 -42.70
N THR A 66 6.81 32.12 -42.50
CA THR A 66 5.45 32.55 -42.85
C THR A 66 4.93 33.54 -41.81
N ASN A 67 4.31 34.64 -42.26
CA ASN A 67 3.72 35.61 -41.36
C ASN A 67 2.35 35.12 -40.84
N LEU A 68 2.36 34.51 -39.65
CA LEU A 68 1.19 33.99 -38.94
C LEU A 68 1.00 34.78 -37.64
N PRO A 69 0.49 36.03 -37.69
CA PRO A 69 0.51 36.98 -36.57
C PRO A 69 -0.22 36.50 -35.31
N ASN A 70 -1.12 35.52 -35.42
CA ASN A 70 -1.91 34.98 -34.30
C ASN A 70 -1.48 33.55 -33.90
N ALA A 71 -0.44 33.00 -34.53
CA ALA A 71 0.07 31.67 -34.17
C ALA A 71 0.88 31.77 -32.88
N LEU A 72 0.39 31.15 -31.81
CA LEU A 72 1.10 31.04 -30.54
C LEU A 72 2.31 30.12 -30.75
N THR A 73 3.51 30.68 -30.71
CA THR A 73 4.75 29.94 -30.93
C THR A 73 5.41 29.49 -29.62
N GLY A 74 4.98 30.03 -28.48
CA GLY A 74 5.34 29.48 -27.17
C GLY A 74 4.92 30.37 -26.00
N ASP A 75 5.26 29.92 -24.79
CA ASP A 75 5.05 30.66 -23.56
C ASP A 75 6.31 30.69 -22.68
N ILE A 76 6.40 31.72 -21.84
CA ILE A 76 7.49 31.95 -20.90
C ILE A 76 6.90 31.88 -19.50
N ASP A 77 7.46 31.02 -18.67
CA ASP A 77 7.00 30.78 -17.31
C ASP A 77 7.23 31.98 -16.38
N GLU A 78 6.76 31.82 -15.15
CA GLU A 78 6.82 32.82 -14.10
C GLU A 78 8.24 33.16 -13.60
N VAL A 79 9.28 32.44 -14.04
CA VAL A 79 10.69 32.73 -13.74
C VAL A 79 11.48 33.23 -14.94
N GLY A 80 10.83 33.38 -16.11
CA GLY A 80 11.44 33.94 -17.31
C GLY A 80 12.04 32.91 -18.27
N ASN A 81 11.79 31.62 -18.07
CA ASN A 81 12.26 30.56 -18.96
C ASN A 81 11.21 30.25 -20.04
N ARG A 82 11.68 29.96 -21.27
CA ARG A 82 10.81 29.42 -22.34
C ARG A 82 10.31 28.04 -21.90
N PHE A 83 9.00 27.91 -21.68
CA PHE A 83 8.39 26.67 -21.18
C PHE A 83 7.89 25.78 -22.31
N THR A 84 7.02 26.29 -23.21
CA THR A 84 6.60 25.56 -24.42
C THR A 84 7.10 26.22 -25.70
N SER A 85 7.30 25.42 -26.74
CA SER A 85 7.49 25.88 -28.12
C SER A 85 6.59 25.10 -29.07
N ILE A 86 5.92 25.80 -29.98
CA ILE A 86 5.00 25.22 -30.96
C ILE A 86 5.44 25.69 -32.35
N GLY A 87 5.75 24.73 -33.22
CA GLY A 87 6.07 24.96 -34.63
C GLY A 87 4.83 24.86 -35.52
N TYR A 88 4.84 25.58 -36.64
CA TYR A 88 3.81 25.56 -37.66
C TYR A 88 4.41 25.38 -39.05
N ASP A 89 3.66 24.71 -39.92
CA ASP A 89 3.96 24.70 -41.36
C ASP A 89 3.48 25.99 -42.06
N SER A 90 3.76 26.10 -43.35
CA SER A 90 3.37 27.26 -44.18
C SER A 90 1.86 27.44 -44.36
N GLU A 91 1.06 26.41 -44.05
CA GLU A 91 -0.41 26.45 -44.07
C GLU A 91 -0.99 26.86 -42.71
N GLY A 92 -0.13 27.07 -41.70
CA GLY A 92 -0.52 27.43 -40.34
C GLY A 92 -1.01 26.25 -39.50
N ARG A 93 -0.70 25.01 -39.89
CA ARG A 93 -0.98 23.82 -39.08
C ARG A 93 0.18 23.57 -38.12
N ALA A 94 -0.11 23.17 -36.88
CA ALA A 94 0.92 22.83 -35.92
C ALA A 94 1.74 21.63 -36.43
N SER A 95 3.06 21.79 -36.51
CA SER A 95 4.01 20.80 -37.04
C SER A 95 4.96 20.27 -35.96
N SER A 96 5.08 20.96 -34.82
CA SER A 96 5.78 20.43 -33.65
C SER A 96 5.27 21.04 -32.34
N SER A 97 5.48 20.34 -31.23
CA SER A 97 5.29 20.86 -29.88
C SER A 97 6.34 20.25 -28.96
N GLN A 98 6.99 21.08 -28.15
CA GLN A 98 7.97 20.65 -27.16
C GLN A 98 7.92 21.53 -25.92
N LEU A 99 8.29 20.97 -24.78
CA LEU A 99 8.64 21.70 -23.57
C LEU A 99 10.13 22.12 -23.60
N ALA A 100 10.54 22.87 -22.58
CA ALA A 100 11.90 23.36 -22.45
C ALA A 100 12.94 22.21 -22.51
N GLY A 101 14.01 22.40 -23.29
CA GLY A 101 15.06 21.38 -23.42
C GLY A 101 14.71 20.20 -24.35
N GLY A 102 13.63 20.28 -25.13
CA GLY A 102 13.23 19.22 -26.07
C GLY A 102 12.44 18.08 -25.40
N VAL A 103 11.97 18.32 -24.17
CA VAL A 103 11.07 17.40 -23.45
C VAL A 103 9.73 17.37 -24.16
N ASP A 104 9.12 16.19 -24.23
CA ASP A 104 7.85 15.93 -24.92
C ASP A 104 7.83 16.38 -26.39
N ASP A 105 8.99 16.48 -27.06
CA ASP A 105 9.04 16.87 -28.48
C ASP A 105 8.25 15.88 -29.35
N THR A 106 7.16 16.39 -29.92
CA THR A 106 6.29 15.67 -30.84
C THR A 106 6.24 16.42 -32.15
N GLN A 107 6.56 15.75 -33.24
CA GLN A 107 6.61 16.34 -34.58
C GLN A 107 5.58 15.69 -35.48
N VAL A 108 4.89 16.50 -36.29
CA VAL A 108 3.82 16.06 -37.20
C VAL A 108 4.13 16.49 -38.63
N VAL A 109 4.12 15.53 -39.54
CA VAL A 109 4.20 15.74 -40.98
C VAL A 109 2.86 15.38 -41.62
N TYR A 110 2.19 16.36 -42.22
CA TYR A 110 0.95 16.16 -42.96
C TYR A 110 1.26 15.72 -44.39
N ASN A 111 0.93 14.47 -44.72
CA ASN A 111 1.27 13.86 -46.00
C ASN A 111 0.25 14.23 -47.08
N SER A 112 0.69 14.32 -48.34
CA SER A 112 -0.18 14.64 -49.49
C SER A 112 -1.27 13.61 -49.79
N ASN A 113 -1.14 12.40 -49.23
CA ASN A 113 -2.13 11.32 -49.33
C ASN A 113 -3.24 11.40 -48.25
N GLY A 114 -3.25 12.45 -47.42
CA GLY A 114 -4.25 12.65 -46.37
C GLY A 114 -3.96 11.93 -45.05
N THR A 115 -2.77 11.33 -44.89
CA THR A 115 -2.30 10.76 -43.62
C THR A 115 -1.40 11.75 -42.86
N SER A 116 -1.14 11.49 -41.57
CA SER A 116 -0.19 12.26 -40.77
C SER A 116 0.88 11.35 -40.19
N SER A 117 2.15 11.66 -40.41
CA SER A 117 3.27 10.97 -39.75
C SER A 117 3.65 11.72 -38.48
N VAL A 118 3.71 11.01 -37.35
CA VAL A 118 4.04 11.57 -36.03
C VAL A 118 5.34 10.96 -35.54
N THR A 119 6.27 11.79 -35.06
CA THR A 119 7.48 11.38 -34.33
C THR A 119 7.31 11.77 -32.87
N TYR A 120 7.50 10.82 -31.95
CA TYR A 120 7.36 10.98 -30.51
C TYR A 120 8.70 11.28 -29.82
N PRO A 121 8.71 11.67 -28.52
CA PRO A 121 9.91 12.19 -27.84
C PRO A 121 11.10 11.23 -27.80
N LEU A 122 10.85 9.92 -27.78
CA LEU A 122 11.89 8.87 -27.82
C LEU A 122 12.25 8.41 -29.25
N GLY A 123 11.73 9.08 -30.27
CA GLY A 123 11.99 8.80 -31.68
C GLY A 123 11.10 7.75 -32.32
N ALA A 124 10.11 7.18 -31.62
CA ALA A 124 9.12 6.31 -32.25
C ALA A 124 8.34 7.08 -33.33
N GLN A 125 8.08 6.43 -34.46
CA GLN A 125 7.37 7.02 -35.59
C GLN A 125 6.15 6.19 -35.96
N THR A 126 5.03 6.86 -36.20
CA THR A 126 3.80 6.23 -36.68
C THR A 126 3.11 7.08 -37.73
N THR A 127 2.35 6.45 -38.61
CA THR A 127 1.49 7.13 -39.59
C THR A 127 0.03 6.86 -39.25
N LEU A 128 -0.72 7.93 -39.04
CA LEU A 128 -2.16 7.91 -38.77
C LEU A 128 -2.93 8.03 -40.08
N GLY A 129 -3.80 7.07 -40.33
CA GLY A 129 -4.81 7.12 -41.38
C GLY A 129 -6.12 7.66 -40.84
N PHE A 130 -6.88 8.34 -41.69
CA PHE A 130 -8.15 8.96 -41.30
C PHE A 130 -9.29 8.56 -42.22
N VAL A 131 -10.51 8.51 -41.66
CA VAL A 131 -11.79 8.39 -42.36
C VAL A 131 -12.70 9.53 -41.97
N THR A 132 -13.71 9.83 -42.80
CA THR A 132 -14.63 10.96 -42.58
C THR A 132 -16.10 10.53 -42.57
N PRO A 133 -16.54 9.66 -41.66
CA PRO A 133 -17.96 9.34 -41.48
C PRO A 133 -18.72 10.61 -41.08
N ASN A 134 -19.85 10.86 -41.75
CA ASN A 134 -20.73 11.99 -41.46
C ASN A 134 -20.02 13.38 -41.40
N GLY A 135 -18.97 13.58 -42.19
CA GLY A 135 -18.23 14.84 -42.24
C GLY A 135 -17.26 15.09 -41.08
N SER A 136 -17.13 14.16 -40.13
CA SER A 136 -16.18 14.24 -39.00
C SER A 136 -14.94 13.39 -39.27
N VAL A 137 -13.74 13.94 -39.07
CA VAL A 137 -12.47 13.21 -39.31
C VAL A 137 -12.11 12.37 -38.08
N HIS A 138 -11.88 11.08 -38.29
CA HIS A 138 -11.48 10.15 -37.24
C HIS A 138 -10.24 9.36 -37.66
N ALA A 139 -9.30 9.16 -36.74
CA ALA A 139 -8.19 8.23 -36.97
C ALA A 139 -8.73 6.79 -37.02
N ASN A 140 -8.39 6.04 -38.05
CA ASN A 140 -8.90 4.68 -38.27
C ASN A 140 -7.80 3.63 -38.45
N SER A 141 -6.55 4.04 -38.63
CA SER A 141 -5.43 3.12 -38.71
C SER A 141 -4.16 3.75 -38.19
N VAL A 142 -3.30 2.93 -37.59
CA VAL A 142 -1.99 3.31 -37.06
C VAL A 142 -0.95 2.35 -37.62
N SER A 143 0.13 2.86 -38.22
CA SER A 143 1.09 2.01 -38.95
C SER A 143 2.10 1.27 -38.05
N ALA A 144 2.37 1.79 -36.86
CA ALA A 144 3.26 1.17 -35.87
C ALA A 144 2.83 1.56 -34.44
N PRO A 145 3.12 0.72 -33.42
CA PRO A 145 2.92 1.08 -32.03
C PRO A 145 3.70 2.36 -31.71
N CYS A 146 3.14 3.18 -30.84
CA CYS A 146 3.69 4.48 -30.47
C CYS A 146 3.70 4.71 -28.96
N GLY A 147 3.55 3.62 -28.20
CA GLY A 147 3.50 3.66 -26.74
C GLY A 147 2.31 4.49 -26.22
N PRO A 148 2.34 4.89 -24.93
CA PRO A 148 1.30 5.73 -24.34
C PRO A 148 1.21 7.13 -24.97
N ALA A 149 2.29 7.63 -25.58
CA ALA A 149 2.39 8.99 -26.10
C ALA A 149 1.41 9.32 -27.25
N CYS A 150 0.87 8.32 -27.94
CA CYS A 150 -0.05 8.54 -29.06
C CYS A 150 -1.53 8.44 -28.74
N GLY A 151 -1.90 7.94 -27.54
CA GLY A 151 -3.29 7.74 -27.16
C GLY A 151 -4.09 6.83 -28.10
N GLN A 152 -3.42 6.02 -28.92
CA GLN A 152 -4.02 5.11 -29.90
C GLN A 152 -3.52 3.68 -29.64
N PRO A 153 -4.21 2.91 -28.77
CA PRO A 153 -3.80 1.55 -28.45
C PRO A 153 -4.14 0.54 -29.56
N ASN A 154 -4.81 0.98 -30.62
CA ASN A 154 -5.39 0.12 -31.65
C ASN A 154 -4.68 0.27 -33.00
N THR A 155 -4.53 -0.84 -33.71
CA THR A 155 -4.03 -0.86 -35.10
C THR A 155 -5.05 -0.29 -36.07
N ALA A 156 -6.33 -0.56 -35.81
CA ALA A 156 -7.43 -0.17 -36.65
C ALA A 156 -8.70 0.11 -35.85
N ALA A 157 -9.50 1.05 -36.34
CA ALA A 157 -10.85 1.31 -35.88
C ALA A 157 -11.81 1.47 -37.07
N THR A 158 -13.06 1.02 -36.90
CA THR A 158 -14.14 1.29 -37.83
C THR A 158 -15.20 2.13 -37.15
N PHE A 159 -15.97 2.86 -37.94
CA PHE A 159 -17.00 3.77 -37.48
C PHE A 159 -18.31 3.47 -38.21
N ASP A 160 -19.43 3.65 -37.53
CA ASP A 160 -20.75 3.56 -38.13
C ASP A 160 -21.05 4.77 -39.04
N THR A 161 -22.24 4.79 -39.64
CA THR A 161 -22.66 5.89 -40.54
C THR A 161 -22.79 7.24 -39.85
N ASN A 162 -22.91 7.27 -38.52
CA ASN A 162 -23.03 8.48 -37.71
C ASN A 162 -21.66 8.97 -37.18
N GLY A 163 -20.59 8.17 -37.35
CA GLY A 163 -19.25 8.47 -36.86
C GLY A 163 -18.97 7.93 -35.45
N TYR A 164 -19.83 7.07 -34.89
CA TYR A 164 -19.53 6.38 -33.64
C TYR A 164 -18.63 5.17 -33.88
N PRO A 165 -17.71 4.83 -32.95
CA PRO A 165 -16.89 3.63 -33.07
C PRO A 165 -17.75 2.37 -33.23
N ALA A 166 -17.46 1.53 -34.22
CA ALA A 166 -18.17 0.26 -34.43
C ALA A 166 -17.30 -0.94 -34.03
N SER A 167 -15.99 -0.85 -34.30
CA SER A 167 -15.01 -1.82 -33.82
C SER A 167 -13.64 -1.18 -33.66
N ALA A 168 -12.84 -1.71 -32.76
CA ALA A 168 -11.41 -1.44 -32.64
C ALA A 168 -10.64 -2.77 -32.59
N THR A 169 -9.48 -2.83 -33.23
CA THR A 169 -8.57 -3.99 -33.20
C THR A 169 -7.26 -3.56 -32.58
N ASP A 170 -6.84 -4.23 -31.51
CA ASP A 170 -5.57 -3.95 -30.85
C ASP A 170 -4.36 -4.46 -31.67
N TRP A 171 -3.16 -4.36 -31.14
CA TRP A 171 -1.93 -4.82 -31.81
C TRP A 171 -1.72 -6.33 -31.75
N ASN A 172 -2.41 -7.04 -30.85
CA ASN A 172 -2.45 -8.50 -30.79
C ASN A 172 -3.60 -9.11 -31.63
N GLY A 173 -4.42 -8.27 -32.28
CA GLY A 173 -5.56 -8.69 -33.10
C GLY A 173 -6.85 -8.95 -32.34
N ASN A 174 -6.92 -8.63 -31.05
CA ASN A 174 -8.15 -8.71 -30.27
C ASN A 174 -9.10 -7.58 -30.68
N ILE A 175 -10.39 -7.91 -30.78
CA ILE A 175 -11.40 -6.98 -31.30
C ILE A 175 -12.35 -6.56 -30.19
N THR A 176 -12.49 -5.26 -29.99
CA THR A 176 -13.62 -4.67 -29.26
C THR A 176 -14.68 -4.20 -30.25
N LYS A 177 -15.94 -4.56 -30.02
CA LYS A 177 -17.09 -4.10 -30.83
C LYS A 177 -18.01 -3.26 -29.98
N THR A 178 -18.58 -2.22 -30.58
CA THR A 178 -19.53 -1.32 -29.92
C THR A 178 -20.74 -1.08 -30.82
N THR A 179 -21.91 -0.99 -30.21
CA THR A 179 -23.15 -0.59 -30.89
C THR A 179 -23.81 0.54 -30.13
N TYR A 180 -24.38 1.47 -30.88
CA TYR A 180 -25.05 2.65 -30.34
C TYR A 180 -26.52 2.65 -30.75
N ASP A 181 -27.38 3.20 -29.88
CA ASP A 181 -28.79 3.41 -30.20
C ASP A 181 -28.99 4.59 -31.17
N ALA A 182 -30.24 4.86 -31.56
CA ALA A 182 -30.57 5.96 -32.46
C ALA A 182 -30.25 7.38 -31.90
N ASN A 183 -29.94 7.50 -30.60
CA ASN A 183 -29.58 8.75 -29.94
C ASN A 183 -28.05 8.89 -29.73
N GLY A 184 -27.28 7.91 -30.21
CA GLY A 184 -25.83 7.86 -30.02
C GLY A 184 -25.42 7.46 -28.60
N LEU A 185 -26.27 6.75 -27.87
CA LEU A 185 -25.97 6.19 -26.55
C LEU A 185 -25.48 4.75 -26.71
N LEU A 186 -24.44 4.37 -25.98
CA LEU A 186 -23.82 3.03 -26.09
C LEU A 186 -24.80 1.95 -25.60
N ASP A 187 -25.24 1.06 -26.50
CA ASP A 187 -26.17 -0.04 -26.22
C ASP A 187 -25.42 -1.32 -25.82
N GLN A 188 -24.33 -1.63 -26.52
CA GLN A 188 -23.51 -2.82 -26.24
C GLN A 188 -22.04 -2.57 -26.52
N GLN A 189 -21.19 -3.17 -25.68
CA GLN A 189 -19.76 -3.33 -25.90
C GLN A 189 -19.37 -4.81 -25.74
N ILE A 190 -18.64 -5.37 -26.71
CA ILE A 190 -18.08 -6.72 -26.66
C ILE A 190 -16.56 -6.60 -26.69
N ASP A 191 -15.90 -6.87 -25.57
CA ASP A 191 -14.44 -6.91 -25.49
C ASP A 191 -13.95 -8.33 -25.83
N ALA A 192 -12.75 -8.42 -26.43
CA ALA A 192 -12.13 -9.68 -26.84
C ALA A 192 -13.09 -10.58 -27.66
N SER A 193 -13.81 -9.98 -28.61
CA SER A 193 -14.87 -10.62 -29.40
C SER A 193 -14.39 -11.90 -30.08
N GLY A 194 -15.10 -13.02 -29.86
CA GLY A 194 -14.79 -14.32 -30.44
C GLY A 194 -13.78 -15.17 -29.67
N THR A 195 -13.28 -14.70 -28.52
CA THR A 195 -12.29 -15.42 -27.69
C THR A 195 -12.93 -16.02 -26.43
N PRO A 196 -12.26 -16.97 -25.74
CA PRO A 196 -12.73 -17.48 -24.45
C PRO A 196 -12.83 -16.42 -23.33
N SER A 197 -12.04 -15.34 -23.43
CA SER A 197 -12.07 -14.22 -22.48
C SER A 197 -13.14 -13.18 -22.82
N GLN A 198 -13.96 -13.40 -23.85
CA GLN A 198 -14.98 -12.43 -24.25
C GLN A 198 -15.89 -12.03 -23.08
N ARG A 199 -16.14 -10.74 -22.98
CA ARG A 199 -17.22 -10.20 -22.14
C ARG A 199 -18.09 -9.25 -22.94
N THR A 200 -19.37 -9.23 -22.61
CA THR A 200 -20.35 -8.35 -23.25
C THR A 200 -21.02 -7.48 -22.19
N THR A 201 -20.91 -6.16 -22.33
CA THR A 201 -21.62 -5.19 -21.50
C THR A 201 -22.80 -4.63 -22.28
N ASN A 202 -24.02 -4.85 -21.82
CA ASN A 202 -25.24 -4.26 -22.37
C ASN A 202 -25.73 -3.12 -21.48
N LEU A 203 -26.20 -2.02 -22.07
CA LEU A 203 -26.80 -0.89 -21.36
C LEU A 203 -28.15 -0.51 -21.96
N THR A 204 -29.09 -0.14 -21.11
CA THR A 204 -30.35 0.51 -21.55
C THR A 204 -30.40 1.93 -21.01
N TRP A 205 -31.04 2.87 -21.69
CA TRP A 205 -30.97 4.29 -21.36
C TRP A 205 -32.33 4.96 -21.15
N ASN A 206 -32.37 5.97 -20.30
CA ASN A 206 -33.37 7.03 -20.38
C ASN A 206 -32.88 8.03 -21.43
N THR A 207 -33.50 8.02 -22.61
CA THR A 207 -33.05 8.81 -23.76
C THR A 207 -33.28 10.31 -23.58
N THR A 208 -34.28 10.73 -22.79
CA THR A 208 -34.55 12.14 -22.50
C THR A 208 -33.51 12.74 -21.55
N LEU A 209 -33.19 12.01 -20.48
CA LEU A 209 -32.22 12.44 -19.47
C LEU A 209 -30.76 12.08 -19.85
N ARG A 210 -30.57 11.22 -20.86
CA ARG A 210 -29.29 10.65 -21.30
C ARG A 210 -28.49 10.00 -20.16
N VAL A 211 -29.19 9.24 -19.31
CA VAL A 211 -28.61 8.48 -18.18
C VAL A 211 -28.95 6.99 -18.28
N PRO A 212 -28.09 6.07 -17.79
CA PRO A 212 -28.28 4.64 -17.93
C PRO A 212 -29.36 4.10 -16.97
N LEU A 213 -30.29 3.29 -17.46
CA LEU A 213 -31.30 2.61 -16.64
C LEU A 213 -30.84 1.25 -16.13
N THR A 214 -30.14 0.47 -16.97
CA THR A 214 -29.60 -0.84 -16.60
C THR A 214 -28.25 -1.06 -17.27
N ARG A 215 -27.40 -1.87 -16.64
CA ARG A 215 -26.14 -2.38 -17.15
C ARG A 215 -26.03 -3.85 -16.79
N ALA A 216 -25.76 -4.72 -17.77
CA ALA A 216 -25.55 -6.15 -17.54
C ALA A 216 -24.25 -6.61 -18.19
N VAL A 217 -23.45 -7.40 -17.48
CA VAL A 217 -22.22 -8.00 -18.00
C VAL A 217 -22.43 -9.51 -18.20
N LEU A 218 -22.10 -10.00 -19.39
CA LEU A 218 -22.23 -11.40 -19.79
C LEU A 218 -20.84 -11.98 -20.07
N ASN A 219 -20.67 -13.25 -19.74
CA ASN A 219 -19.47 -14.01 -20.10
C ASN A 219 -19.49 -14.50 -21.57
N ALA A 220 -18.44 -15.20 -21.99
CA ALA A 220 -18.32 -15.74 -23.35
C ALA A 220 -19.43 -16.75 -23.73
N SER A 221 -20.11 -17.39 -22.76
CA SER A 221 -21.26 -18.27 -23.01
C SER A 221 -22.59 -17.53 -23.11
N GLY A 222 -22.62 -16.20 -22.97
CA GLY A 222 -23.85 -15.41 -22.98
C GLY A 222 -24.63 -15.45 -21.66
N THR A 223 -24.01 -15.87 -20.56
CA THR A 223 -24.62 -15.90 -19.23
C THR A 223 -24.33 -14.59 -18.52
N ALA A 224 -25.36 -13.93 -17.97
CA ALA A 224 -25.19 -12.73 -17.15
C ALA A 224 -24.47 -13.07 -15.84
N VAL A 225 -23.41 -12.33 -15.53
CA VAL A 225 -22.58 -12.50 -14.33
C VAL A 225 -22.63 -11.30 -13.39
N ALA A 226 -23.10 -10.13 -13.85
CA ALA A 226 -23.46 -9.00 -12.99
C ALA A 226 -24.58 -8.16 -13.61
N SER A 227 -25.37 -7.51 -12.76
CA SER A 227 -26.39 -6.53 -13.18
C SER A 227 -26.42 -5.31 -12.26
N THR A 228 -26.58 -4.13 -12.86
CA THR A 228 -26.76 -2.85 -12.16
C THR A 228 -27.94 -2.10 -12.76
N ALA A 229 -28.71 -1.41 -11.93
CA ALA A 229 -29.87 -0.63 -12.37
C ALA A 229 -30.03 0.67 -11.57
N TRP A 230 -30.63 1.70 -12.19
CA TRP A 230 -30.81 3.02 -11.58
C TRP A 230 -32.25 3.53 -11.73
N VAL A 231 -32.66 4.33 -10.75
CA VAL A 231 -33.92 5.09 -10.75
C VAL A 231 -33.58 6.55 -10.60
N TYR A 232 -34.12 7.42 -11.46
CA TYR A 232 -33.82 8.85 -11.45
C TYR A 232 -35.04 9.70 -11.13
N ASN A 233 -34.81 10.91 -10.61
CA ASN A 233 -35.81 11.97 -10.62
C ASN A 233 -35.88 12.66 -11.99
N THR A 234 -36.77 13.64 -12.15
CA THR A 234 -36.94 14.41 -13.39
C THR A 234 -35.75 15.28 -13.77
N ALA A 235 -34.81 15.51 -12.85
CA ALA A 235 -33.57 16.26 -13.08
C ALA A 235 -32.38 15.34 -13.45
N GLY A 236 -32.60 14.02 -13.60
CA GLY A 236 -31.51 13.07 -13.90
C GLY A 236 -30.65 12.69 -12.70
N GLN A 237 -31.08 13.00 -11.48
CA GLN A 237 -30.36 12.62 -10.25
C GLN A 237 -30.84 11.26 -9.75
N PRO A 238 -29.93 10.34 -9.35
CA PRO A 238 -30.31 9.00 -8.94
C PRO A 238 -31.06 9.02 -7.62
N LEU A 239 -32.29 8.51 -7.58
CA LEU A 239 -33.05 8.22 -6.36
C LEU A 239 -32.68 6.84 -5.79
N ALA A 240 -32.30 5.91 -6.66
CA ALA A 240 -31.75 4.63 -6.26
C ALA A 240 -30.75 4.08 -7.27
N ARG A 241 -29.77 3.33 -6.77
CA ARG A 241 -28.86 2.46 -7.51
C ARG A 241 -28.97 1.07 -6.91
N CYS A 242 -29.10 0.05 -7.76
CA CYS A 242 -29.17 -1.34 -7.35
C CYS A 242 -28.07 -2.16 -8.04
N GLU A 243 -27.34 -2.96 -7.27
CA GLU A 243 -26.57 -4.10 -7.80
C GLU A 243 -27.35 -5.38 -7.52
N ILE A 244 -27.48 -6.22 -8.54
CA ILE A 244 -28.42 -7.34 -8.55
C ILE A 244 -27.65 -8.59 -8.97
N ASP A 245 -27.68 -9.62 -8.13
CA ASP A 245 -27.25 -10.96 -8.52
C ASP A 245 -28.14 -11.44 -9.68
N PRO A 246 -27.58 -11.78 -10.85
CA PRO A 246 -28.37 -12.28 -11.97
C PRO A 246 -29.20 -13.53 -11.68
N ALA A 247 -28.91 -14.27 -10.60
CA ALA A 247 -29.75 -15.37 -10.12
C ALA A 247 -31.10 -14.91 -9.54
N VAL A 248 -31.28 -13.62 -9.28
CA VAL A 248 -32.49 -13.03 -8.69
C VAL A 248 -33.20 -12.12 -9.71
N SER A 249 -34.51 -12.28 -9.84
CA SER A 249 -35.34 -11.36 -10.63
C SER A 249 -35.78 -10.17 -9.77
N TYR A 250 -35.29 -8.97 -10.08
CA TYR A 250 -35.64 -7.76 -9.36
C TYR A 250 -35.55 -6.52 -10.26
N THR A 251 -36.50 -5.59 -10.10
CA THR A 251 -36.49 -4.27 -10.76
C THR A 251 -36.13 -3.21 -9.71
N CYS A 252 -35.11 -2.40 -9.99
CA CYS A 252 -34.68 -1.38 -9.04
C CYS A 252 -35.79 -0.36 -8.76
N ALA A 253 -35.96 -0.03 -7.47
CA ALA A 253 -36.99 0.89 -6.99
C ALA A 253 -36.45 1.73 -5.83
N ALA A 254 -36.88 2.98 -5.74
CA ALA A 254 -36.47 3.92 -4.68
C ALA A 254 -37.15 3.68 -3.31
N SER A 255 -38.10 2.74 -3.22
CA SER A 255 -38.84 2.40 -2.01
C SER A 255 -39.06 0.89 -1.89
N GLY A 256 -39.60 0.42 -0.76
CA GLY A 256 -39.75 -1.01 -0.44
C GLY A 256 -38.48 -1.64 0.13
N THR A 257 -38.46 -2.96 0.33
CA THR A 257 -37.30 -3.71 0.85
C THR A 257 -36.73 -4.62 -0.24
N PRO A 258 -35.45 -4.49 -0.62
CA PRO A 258 -34.84 -5.39 -1.60
C PRO A 258 -34.73 -6.82 -1.04
N PRO A 259 -34.87 -7.87 -1.88
CA PRO A 259 -34.63 -9.25 -1.45
C PRO A 259 -33.12 -9.54 -1.27
N THR A 260 -32.79 -10.69 -0.69
CA THR A 260 -31.41 -11.23 -0.70
C THR A 260 -30.89 -11.34 -2.14
N GLY A 261 -29.61 -11.04 -2.35
CA GLY A 261 -29.02 -10.96 -3.69
C GLY A 261 -29.17 -9.59 -4.35
N VAL A 262 -29.67 -8.56 -3.64
CA VAL A 262 -29.75 -7.19 -4.14
C VAL A 262 -29.14 -6.21 -3.13
N ARG A 263 -28.17 -5.41 -3.58
CA ARG A 263 -27.68 -4.22 -2.89
C ARG A 263 -28.42 -3.01 -3.40
N ARG A 264 -29.08 -2.24 -2.54
CA ARG A 264 -29.72 -0.99 -2.94
C ARG A 264 -29.22 0.21 -2.16
N TRP A 265 -28.82 1.21 -2.91
CA TRP A 265 -28.47 2.52 -2.40
C TRP A 265 -29.56 3.53 -2.75
N THR A 266 -30.07 4.30 -1.77
CA THR A 266 -31.05 5.39 -2.03
C THR A 266 -30.51 6.76 -1.65
N TYR A 267 -31.05 7.79 -2.30
CA TYR A 267 -30.58 9.17 -2.21
C TYR A 267 -31.77 10.14 -2.10
N THR A 268 -31.56 11.24 -1.39
CA THR A 268 -32.52 12.36 -1.36
C THR A 268 -31.82 13.67 -1.67
N TYR A 269 -32.55 14.61 -2.28
CA TYR A 269 -32.01 15.89 -2.71
C TYR A 269 -32.96 17.02 -2.34
N CYS A 270 -32.44 18.25 -2.30
CA CYS A 270 -33.24 19.45 -2.25
C CYS A 270 -34.09 19.59 -3.52
N THR A 271 -35.41 19.59 -3.36
CA THR A 271 -36.36 19.70 -4.48
C THR A 271 -36.99 21.09 -4.60
N ALA A 272 -36.94 21.88 -3.53
CA ALA A 272 -37.34 23.27 -3.50
C ALA A 272 -36.42 24.05 -2.55
N VAL A 273 -36.31 25.37 -2.75
CA VAL A 273 -35.59 26.25 -1.83
C VAL A 273 -36.46 26.52 -0.60
N ASP A 274 -35.89 26.40 0.59
CA ASP A 274 -36.53 26.72 1.87
C ASP A 274 -35.54 27.36 2.87
N THR A 275 -36.05 27.81 4.02
CA THR A 275 -35.26 28.52 5.04
C THR A 275 -34.76 27.61 6.16
N THR A 276 -34.86 26.28 6.03
CA THR A 276 -34.60 25.32 7.11
C THR A 276 -33.56 24.26 6.76
N GLN A 277 -33.43 23.91 5.48
CA GLN A 277 -32.59 22.79 5.03
C GLN A 277 -32.05 22.99 3.62
N CYS A 278 -32.83 23.58 2.72
CA CYS A 278 -32.51 23.61 1.29
C CYS A 278 -32.25 25.03 0.77
N PRO A 279 -31.00 25.53 0.83
CA PRO A 279 -30.66 26.84 0.29
C PRO A 279 -30.67 26.87 -1.24
N LEU A 280 -30.44 25.72 -1.89
CA LEU A 280 -30.44 25.55 -3.35
C LEU A 280 -31.06 24.20 -3.74
N VAL A 281 -31.74 24.16 -4.89
CA VAL A 281 -32.25 22.91 -5.48
C VAL A 281 -31.09 22.05 -5.98
N GLY A 282 -31.21 20.73 -5.83
CA GLY A 282 -30.27 19.74 -6.33
C GLY A 282 -29.17 19.32 -5.34
N LEU A 283 -29.05 19.99 -4.19
CA LEU A 283 -28.12 19.60 -3.12
C LEU A 283 -28.48 18.23 -2.53
N LEU A 284 -27.49 17.38 -2.30
CA LEU A 284 -27.69 16.04 -1.72
C LEU A 284 -28.02 16.15 -0.23
N LEU A 285 -29.09 15.52 0.24
CA LEU A 285 -29.52 15.59 1.64
C LEU A 285 -29.20 14.31 2.41
N SER A 286 -29.38 13.15 1.79
CA SER A 286 -29.07 11.89 2.44
C SER A 286 -28.71 10.77 1.46
N VAL A 287 -27.99 9.80 2.01
CA VAL A 287 -27.43 8.61 1.36
C VAL A 287 -27.71 7.45 2.30
N THR A 288 -28.58 6.50 1.94
CA THR A 288 -28.94 5.34 2.80
C THR A 288 -28.46 4.04 2.22
N GLY A 289 -27.41 3.45 2.84
CA GLY A 289 -26.74 2.19 2.47
C GLY A 289 -27.66 0.96 2.28
N PRO A 290 -27.11 -0.15 1.74
CA PRO A 290 -27.88 -1.29 1.29
C PRO A 290 -28.38 -2.23 2.38
N ARG A 291 -27.89 -2.10 3.61
CA ARG A 291 -28.37 -2.93 4.72
C ARG A 291 -29.82 -2.64 5.09
N THR A 292 -30.56 -3.72 5.31
CA THR A 292 -31.99 -3.70 5.69
C THR A 292 -32.20 -4.00 7.16
N ASP A 293 -31.21 -4.62 7.82
CA ASP A 293 -31.22 -4.95 9.24
C ASP A 293 -30.75 -3.78 10.12
N LEU A 294 -29.89 -2.90 9.59
CA LEU A 294 -29.49 -1.63 10.19
C LEU A 294 -29.62 -0.48 9.19
N THR A 295 -30.11 0.67 9.65
CA THR A 295 -30.21 1.88 8.81
C THR A 295 -28.85 2.56 8.64
N GLN A 296 -28.35 2.65 7.41
CA GLN A 296 -27.03 3.24 7.10
C GLN A 296 -27.16 4.60 6.42
N THR A 297 -27.80 5.56 7.10
CA THR A 297 -28.07 6.88 6.52
C THR A 297 -27.00 7.90 6.93
N THR A 298 -26.29 8.43 5.96
CA THR A 298 -25.47 9.64 6.09
C THR A 298 -26.29 10.83 5.63
N THR A 299 -26.26 11.95 6.37
CA THR A 299 -26.97 13.18 6.03
C THR A 299 -26.03 14.35 5.84
N TYR A 300 -26.43 15.29 4.98
CA TYR A 300 -25.67 16.48 4.64
C TYR A 300 -26.52 17.72 4.93
N SER A 301 -25.91 18.72 5.56
CA SER A 301 -26.52 20.03 5.77
C SER A 301 -25.65 21.12 5.15
N TYR A 302 -26.29 22.23 4.79
CA TYR A 302 -25.66 23.33 4.07
C TYR A 302 -25.91 24.64 4.79
N TYR A 303 -25.02 25.60 4.61
CA TYR A 303 -25.24 26.96 5.07
C TYR A 303 -26.48 27.55 4.38
N LEU A 304 -27.37 28.15 5.17
CA LEU A 304 -28.64 28.71 4.68
C LEU A 304 -28.53 30.19 4.29
N GLY A 305 -27.54 30.89 4.85
CA GLY A 305 -27.29 32.31 4.61
C GLY A 305 -25.87 32.55 4.11
N SER A 306 -25.60 33.81 3.76
CA SER A 306 -24.27 34.29 3.40
C SER A 306 -23.65 35.05 4.57
N SER A 307 -22.34 34.91 4.75
CA SER A 307 -21.56 35.86 5.54
C SER A 307 -20.18 36.03 4.92
N ALA A 308 -19.69 37.27 4.89
CA ALA A 308 -18.41 37.64 4.28
C ALA A 308 -17.40 38.15 5.32
N SER A 309 -17.66 37.93 6.61
CA SER A 309 -16.80 38.40 7.70
C SER A 309 -15.54 37.55 7.82
N GLY A 310 -14.36 38.18 7.71
CA GLY A 310 -13.07 37.53 7.95
C GLY A 310 -12.72 36.42 6.94
N CYS A 311 -13.18 36.53 5.69
CA CYS A 311 -12.88 35.55 4.66
C CYS A 311 -11.37 35.32 4.51
N GLY A 312 -10.95 34.05 4.59
CA GLY A 312 -9.54 33.65 4.57
C GLY A 312 -8.92 33.41 5.96
N THR A 313 -9.58 33.81 7.05
CA THR A 313 -9.12 33.55 8.42
C THR A 313 -9.81 32.30 8.99
N PRO A 314 -9.08 31.24 9.37
CA PRO A 314 -9.66 30.01 9.94
C PRO A 314 -10.62 30.28 11.10
N GLY A 315 -11.82 29.70 11.03
CA GLY A 315 -12.87 29.84 12.04
C GLY A 315 -13.73 31.11 11.93
N SER A 316 -13.49 31.97 10.94
CA SER A 316 -14.35 33.14 10.70
C SER A 316 -15.68 32.75 10.05
N ALA A 317 -16.70 33.60 10.17
CA ALA A 317 -18.03 33.29 9.65
C ALA A 317 -18.14 33.41 8.11
N CYS A 318 -17.10 33.15 7.31
CA CYS A 318 -17.18 33.29 5.86
C CYS A 318 -17.75 32.04 5.18
N HIS A 319 -18.89 32.17 4.50
CA HIS A 319 -19.63 31.11 3.80
C HIS A 319 -20.74 31.68 2.92
N GLN A 320 -21.24 30.89 1.98
CA GLN A 320 -22.37 31.20 1.11
C GLN A 320 -23.49 30.14 1.20
N PRO A 321 -24.74 30.48 0.84
CA PRO A 321 -25.83 29.51 0.75
C PRO A 321 -25.45 28.31 -0.13
N GLY A 322 -25.66 27.09 0.36
CA GLY A 322 -25.32 25.86 -0.36
C GLY A 322 -23.86 25.42 -0.25
N ASP A 323 -23.03 26.12 0.51
CA ASP A 323 -21.78 25.56 1.00
C ASP A 323 -22.07 24.46 2.03
N LEU A 324 -21.29 23.38 1.99
CA LEU A 324 -21.45 22.27 2.93
C LEU A 324 -21.19 22.78 4.35
N TYR A 325 -22.09 22.48 5.28
CA TYR A 325 -21.93 22.83 6.68
C TYR A 325 -21.56 21.59 7.49
N GLN A 326 -22.40 20.55 7.46
CA GLN A 326 -22.15 19.32 8.23
C GLN A 326 -22.37 18.07 7.40
N VAL A 327 -21.57 17.07 7.69
CA VAL A 327 -21.81 15.67 7.32
C VAL A 327 -22.03 14.91 8.61
N THR A 328 -23.18 14.23 8.72
CA THR A 328 -23.50 13.35 9.84
C THR A 328 -23.52 11.92 9.33
N ASP A 329 -22.64 11.07 9.85
CA ASP A 329 -22.59 9.67 9.46
C ASP A 329 -23.74 8.84 10.07
N ALA A 330 -23.79 7.55 9.75
CA ALA A 330 -24.86 6.66 10.21
C ALA A 330 -24.86 6.39 11.72
N LEU A 331 -23.78 6.71 12.45
CA LEU A 331 -23.71 6.64 13.91
C LEU A 331 -24.01 7.98 14.59
N GLY A 332 -24.17 9.05 13.82
CA GLY A 332 -24.43 10.39 14.32
C GLY A 332 -23.17 11.21 14.55
N HIS A 333 -22.00 10.74 14.12
CA HIS A 333 -20.77 11.53 14.19
C HIS A 333 -20.82 12.67 13.20
N ILE A 334 -20.39 13.86 13.62
CA ILE A 334 -20.54 15.09 12.86
C ILE A 334 -19.17 15.63 12.46
N THR A 335 -18.93 15.76 11.17
CA THR A 335 -17.84 16.59 10.64
C THR A 335 -18.42 17.93 10.19
N THR A 336 -17.85 19.04 10.65
CA THR A 336 -18.32 20.40 10.35
C THR A 336 -17.29 21.13 9.51
N VAL A 337 -17.69 21.66 8.35
CA VAL A 337 -16.89 22.66 7.62
C VAL A 337 -17.28 24.03 8.17
N VAL A 338 -16.46 24.57 9.07
CA VAL A 338 -16.79 25.73 9.91
C VAL A 338 -16.69 27.04 9.14
N SER A 339 -15.74 27.12 8.21
CA SER A 339 -15.46 28.37 7.50
C SER A 339 -14.84 28.11 6.14
N TYR A 340 -15.08 29.04 5.23
CA TYR A 340 -14.52 29.10 3.88
C TYR A 340 -13.73 30.41 3.69
N ASP A 341 -13.04 30.55 2.57
CA ASP A 341 -12.60 31.84 2.07
C ASP A 341 -13.55 32.38 0.99
N GLY A 342 -13.24 33.57 0.45
CA GLY A 342 -14.07 34.22 -0.56
C GLY A 342 -14.24 33.40 -1.83
N ALA A 343 -13.27 32.54 -2.16
CA ALA A 343 -13.30 31.63 -3.31
C ALA A 343 -14.07 30.33 -3.02
N GLY A 344 -14.51 30.08 -1.78
CA GLY A 344 -15.22 28.87 -1.40
C GLY A 344 -14.34 27.68 -1.08
N ARG A 345 -13.06 27.91 -0.76
CA ARG A 345 -12.17 26.87 -0.25
C ARG A 345 -12.34 26.78 1.28
N PRO A 346 -12.41 25.58 1.87
CA PRO A 346 -12.48 25.43 3.33
C PRO A 346 -11.26 26.04 4.03
N THR A 347 -11.46 26.78 5.11
CA THR A 347 -10.40 27.37 5.96
C THR A 347 -10.36 26.77 7.37
N ARG A 348 -11.48 26.17 7.83
CA ARG A 348 -11.51 25.33 9.03
C ARG A 348 -12.50 24.17 8.85
N VAL A 349 -12.04 22.98 9.16
CA VAL A 349 -12.87 21.77 9.31
C VAL A 349 -12.71 21.26 10.74
N THR A 350 -13.81 20.96 11.40
CA THR A 350 -13.82 20.31 12.72
C THR A 350 -14.31 18.88 12.54
N ASP A 351 -13.48 17.92 12.93
CA ASP A 351 -13.87 16.51 12.87
C ASP A 351 -14.85 16.13 14.00
N ALA A 352 -15.27 14.87 14.03
CA ALA A 352 -16.21 14.37 15.04
C ALA A 352 -15.65 14.37 16.46
N ASN A 353 -14.32 14.42 16.62
CA ASN A 353 -13.64 14.53 17.91
C ASN A 353 -13.48 16.00 18.36
N GLY A 354 -13.95 16.97 17.58
CA GLY A 354 -13.79 18.39 17.87
C GLY A 354 -12.40 18.92 17.53
N VAL A 355 -11.57 18.15 16.81
CA VAL A 355 -10.24 18.58 16.37
C VAL A 355 -10.38 19.48 15.15
N ASN A 356 -9.83 20.69 15.24
CA ASN A 356 -9.79 21.62 14.13
C ASN A 356 -8.62 21.29 13.19
N THR A 357 -8.92 21.24 11.90
CA THR A 357 -7.98 21.35 10.80
C THR A 357 -8.12 22.72 10.17
N ASP A 358 -7.13 23.58 10.34
CA ASP A 358 -7.06 24.91 9.74
C ASP A 358 -6.26 24.89 8.46
N LEU A 359 -6.77 25.57 7.43
CA LEU A 359 -6.17 25.63 6.10
C LEU A 359 -6.01 27.10 5.71
N THR A 360 -4.82 27.47 5.26
CA THR A 360 -4.55 28.78 4.65
C THR A 360 -4.11 28.60 3.22
N TYR A 361 -4.31 29.63 2.38
CA TYR A 361 -3.97 29.58 0.96
C TYR A 361 -3.09 30.76 0.55
N THR A 362 -2.23 30.58 -0.45
CA THR A 362 -1.50 31.66 -1.09
C THR A 362 -2.47 32.55 -1.89
N PRO A 363 -2.02 33.75 -2.34
CA PRO A 363 -2.83 34.59 -3.22
C PRO A 363 -3.27 33.92 -4.53
N ARG A 364 -2.57 32.87 -4.99
CA ARG A 364 -2.94 32.08 -6.18
C ARG A 364 -3.85 30.89 -5.87
N GLY A 365 -4.23 30.71 -4.60
CA GLY A 365 -5.21 29.70 -4.15
C GLY A 365 -4.62 28.36 -3.74
N TRP A 366 -3.32 28.35 -3.51
CA TRP A 366 -2.49 27.19 -3.25
C TRP A 366 -2.41 26.92 -1.77
N LEU A 367 -2.43 25.68 -1.30
CA LEU A 367 -2.48 25.41 0.14
C LEU A 367 -1.20 25.91 0.82
N HIS A 368 -1.21 26.97 1.61
CA HIS A 368 0.03 27.48 2.22
C HIS A 368 0.35 26.81 3.55
N SER A 369 -0.66 26.51 4.36
CA SER A 369 -0.47 25.79 5.62
C SER A 369 -1.65 24.93 5.97
N ARG A 370 -1.36 23.86 6.72
CA ARG A 370 -2.33 22.98 7.35
C ARG A 370 -1.99 22.84 8.83
N SER A 371 -2.92 23.18 9.72
CA SER A 371 -2.76 22.98 11.16
C SER A 371 -3.79 22.00 11.70
N VAL A 372 -3.37 20.88 12.28
CA VAL A 372 -4.27 19.90 12.92
C VAL A 372 -4.07 19.95 14.43
N GLY A 373 -5.11 20.34 15.17
CA GLY A 373 -5.01 20.43 16.63
C GLY A 373 -3.86 21.32 17.12
N GLY A 374 -3.39 22.26 16.28
CA GLY A 374 -2.25 23.14 16.55
C GLY A 374 -0.92 22.72 15.90
N ALA A 375 -0.77 21.48 15.43
CA ALA A 375 0.43 21.03 14.73
C ALA A 375 0.43 21.54 13.28
N VAL A 376 1.39 22.40 12.92
CA VAL A 376 1.40 23.14 11.64
C VAL A 376 2.39 22.54 10.65
N THR A 377 1.91 22.16 9.48
CA THR A 377 2.72 21.90 8.28
C THR A 377 2.63 23.11 7.35
N THR A 378 3.77 23.57 6.82
CA THR A 378 3.82 24.70 5.87
C THR A 378 4.36 24.29 4.51
N ILE A 379 3.84 24.96 3.48
CA ILE A 379 4.12 24.70 2.08
C ILE A 379 4.74 25.93 1.41
N GLY A 380 5.93 25.76 0.82
CA GLY A 380 6.58 26.76 -0.02
C GLY A 380 6.46 26.39 -1.50
N TYR A 381 6.20 27.38 -2.37
CA TYR A 381 6.02 27.18 -3.80
C TYR A 381 7.05 27.93 -4.65
N THR A 382 7.41 27.38 -5.81
CA THR A 382 8.09 28.11 -6.87
C THR A 382 7.14 29.15 -7.47
N PRO A 383 7.64 30.15 -8.21
CA PRO A 383 6.79 31.16 -8.85
C PRO A 383 5.80 30.59 -9.88
N TYR A 384 6.11 29.47 -10.53
CA TYR A 384 5.19 28.78 -11.45
C TYR A 384 4.25 27.81 -10.72
N GLY A 385 4.34 27.78 -9.40
CA GLY A 385 3.45 26.99 -8.56
C GLY A 385 3.80 25.53 -8.59
N ALA A 386 5.08 25.22 -8.56
CA ALA A 386 5.61 23.96 -8.12
C ALA A 386 5.88 23.97 -6.63
N VAL A 387 5.98 22.81 -5.96
CA VAL A 387 6.33 22.87 -4.54
C VAL A 387 7.83 22.93 -4.36
N ALA A 388 8.31 24.01 -3.76
CA ALA A 388 9.72 24.24 -3.50
C ALA A 388 10.17 23.58 -2.19
N SER A 389 9.34 23.59 -1.15
CA SER A 389 9.69 23.05 0.16
C SER A 389 8.47 22.66 0.97
N ILE A 390 8.71 21.77 1.92
CA ILE A 390 7.76 21.38 2.94
C ILE A 390 8.45 21.42 4.29
N THR A 391 7.80 22.02 5.28
CA THR A 391 8.25 22.01 6.67
C THR A 391 7.17 21.41 7.56
N ASP A 392 7.52 20.35 8.30
CA ASP A 392 6.64 19.67 9.25
C ASP A 392 6.47 20.44 10.58
N PRO A 393 5.60 20.00 11.50
CA PRO A 393 5.41 20.65 12.79
C PRO A 393 6.62 20.59 13.74
N ASP A 394 7.62 19.75 13.47
CA ASP A 394 8.88 19.68 14.22
C ASP A 394 9.97 20.59 13.61
N ASN A 395 9.64 21.36 12.56
CA ASN A 395 10.52 22.23 11.75
C ASN A 395 11.57 21.50 10.91
N VAL A 396 11.39 20.20 10.68
CA VAL A 396 12.20 19.48 9.71
C VAL A 396 11.71 19.89 8.32
N THR A 397 12.63 20.11 7.38
CA THR A 397 12.32 20.66 6.05
C THR A 397 12.87 19.81 4.94
N THR A 398 12.03 19.47 3.98
CA THR A 398 12.44 18.82 2.72
C THR A 398 12.23 19.77 1.54
N SER A 399 13.15 19.81 0.59
CA SER A 399 13.13 20.73 -0.57
C SER A 399 13.24 20.01 -1.92
N TYR A 400 12.77 20.65 -3.00
CA TYR A 400 12.62 20.03 -4.32
C TYR A 400 13.20 20.89 -5.42
N GLY A 401 13.93 20.24 -6.32
CA GLY A 401 14.47 20.83 -7.53
C GLY A 401 13.77 20.29 -8.76
N TYR A 402 13.55 21.18 -9.73
CA TYR A 402 12.89 20.88 -10.99
C TYR A 402 13.77 21.33 -12.16
N ASP A 403 13.68 20.63 -13.30
CA ASP A 403 14.26 21.12 -14.54
C ASP A 403 13.42 22.27 -15.16
N THR A 404 13.83 22.78 -16.32
CA THR A 404 13.13 23.87 -17.01
C THR A 404 11.83 23.47 -17.69
N ALA A 405 11.65 22.17 -18.00
CA ALA A 405 10.34 21.60 -18.35
C ALA A 405 9.50 21.36 -17.08
N HIS A 406 10.01 21.90 -15.97
CA HIS A 406 9.48 21.87 -14.64
C HIS A 406 9.49 20.44 -14.05
N ARG A 407 10.18 19.45 -14.55
CA ARG A 407 10.10 18.07 -13.99
C ARG A 407 10.97 17.90 -12.73
N LEU A 408 10.48 17.28 -11.66
CA LEU A 408 11.20 16.92 -10.44
C LEU A 408 12.46 16.14 -10.77
N THR A 409 13.59 16.75 -10.46
CA THR A 409 14.92 16.17 -10.66
C THR A 409 15.67 16.01 -9.35
N ARG A 410 15.24 16.64 -8.26
CA ARG A 410 15.96 16.55 -6.99
C ARG A 410 15.05 16.63 -5.76
N ILE A 411 15.37 15.84 -4.74
CA ILE A 411 14.79 15.90 -3.39
C ILE A 411 15.95 16.08 -2.41
N THR A 412 15.87 17.08 -1.52
CA THR A 412 16.93 17.37 -0.54
C THR A 412 16.34 17.33 0.87
N ASP A 413 16.97 16.59 1.78
CA ASP A 413 16.58 16.51 3.20
C ASP A 413 17.08 17.73 4.00
N ALA A 414 16.80 17.77 5.31
CA ALA A 414 17.16 18.91 6.16
C ALA A 414 18.66 18.94 6.49
N GLN A 415 19.38 17.83 6.33
CA GLN A 415 20.84 17.73 6.45
C GLN A 415 21.58 18.09 5.14
N GLY A 416 20.85 18.33 4.05
CA GLY A 416 21.39 18.70 2.75
C GLY A 416 21.81 17.52 1.88
N ASN A 417 21.55 16.29 2.31
CA ASN A 417 21.69 15.12 1.44
C ASN A 417 20.60 15.20 0.36
N TYR A 418 20.81 14.54 -0.79
CA TYR A 418 19.80 14.59 -1.85
C TYR A 418 19.70 13.34 -2.72
N VAL A 419 18.49 13.07 -3.20
CA VAL A 419 18.20 12.17 -4.32
C VAL A 419 18.15 12.98 -5.60
N GLN A 420 18.82 12.52 -6.64
CA GLN A 420 18.89 13.12 -7.97
C GLN A 420 18.31 12.15 -9.01
N TYR A 421 17.40 12.65 -9.85
CA TYR A 421 16.86 11.94 -10.99
C TYR A 421 17.46 12.44 -12.30
N THR A 422 17.67 11.51 -13.23
CA THR A 422 17.92 11.78 -14.65
C THR A 422 16.70 11.29 -15.42
N LEU A 423 16.13 12.18 -16.24
CA LEU A 423 14.93 11.93 -17.03
C LEU A 423 15.28 12.04 -18.52
N ASP A 424 14.76 11.16 -19.36
CA ASP A 424 14.86 11.31 -20.81
C ASP A 424 13.84 12.32 -21.36
N ALA A 425 13.64 12.38 -22.68
CA ALA A 425 12.73 13.34 -23.29
C ALA A 425 11.24 13.05 -23.01
N ALA A 426 10.86 11.79 -22.74
CA ALA A 426 9.47 11.42 -22.40
C ALA A 426 9.21 11.46 -20.88
N GLY A 427 10.22 11.75 -20.08
CA GLY A 427 10.11 11.80 -18.62
C GLY A 427 10.40 10.46 -17.94
N ASP A 428 10.87 9.46 -18.67
CA ASP A 428 11.26 8.18 -18.09
C ASP A 428 12.52 8.35 -17.23
N LYS A 429 12.52 7.75 -16.04
CA LYS A 429 13.63 7.83 -15.08
C LYS A 429 14.80 6.94 -15.50
N THR A 430 15.72 7.49 -16.28
CA THR A 430 16.93 6.78 -16.74
C THR A 430 18.01 6.65 -15.67
N GLY A 431 17.98 7.50 -14.63
CA GLY A 431 18.92 7.45 -13.51
C GLY A 431 18.32 7.93 -12.20
N GLU A 432 18.73 7.31 -11.11
CA GLU A 432 18.36 7.66 -9.74
C GLU A 432 19.59 7.49 -8.84
N GLN A 433 20.01 8.56 -8.18
CA GLN A 433 21.27 8.62 -7.45
C GLN A 433 21.07 9.32 -6.10
N VAL A 434 21.68 8.79 -5.05
CA VAL A 434 21.62 9.36 -3.70
C VAL A 434 22.99 9.87 -3.30
N TYR A 435 23.04 11.14 -2.91
CA TYR A 435 24.24 11.85 -2.52
C TYR A 435 24.13 12.36 -1.09
N ASP A 436 25.27 12.44 -0.40
CA ASP A 436 25.35 13.23 0.83
C ASP A 436 25.47 14.73 0.54
N SER A 437 25.43 15.55 1.60
CA SER A 437 25.57 17.00 1.51
C SER A 437 26.92 17.49 0.97
N THR A 438 27.94 16.63 0.90
CA THR A 438 29.25 16.94 0.28
C THR A 438 29.29 16.62 -1.22
N GLY A 439 28.27 15.94 -1.74
CA GLY A 439 28.19 15.50 -3.13
C GLY A 439 28.83 14.13 -3.39
N THR A 440 29.08 13.34 -2.35
CA THR A 440 29.56 11.95 -2.50
C THR A 440 28.39 11.04 -2.86
N LEU A 441 28.55 10.18 -3.87
CA LEU A 441 27.54 9.21 -4.29
C LEU A 441 27.52 8.01 -3.34
N HIS A 442 26.35 7.68 -2.81
CA HIS A 442 26.14 6.57 -1.86
C HIS A 442 25.26 5.44 -2.42
N LYS A 443 24.28 5.75 -3.28
CA LYS A 443 23.43 4.75 -3.96
C LYS A 443 23.16 5.18 -5.38
N SER A 444 23.06 4.21 -6.31
CA SER A 444 22.60 4.51 -7.68
C SER A 444 21.78 3.38 -8.28
N LEU A 445 20.97 3.72 -9.27
CA LEU A 445 20.14 2.82 -10.07
C LEU A 445 19.97 3.44 -11.46
N SER A 446 20.21 2.66 -12.52
CA SER A 446 20.06 3.13 -13.90
C SER A 446 19.05 2.28 -14.65
N ARG A 447 18.30 2.91 -15.57
CA ARG A 447 17.26 2.26 -16.36
C ARG A 447 17.38 2.67 -17.82
N THR A 448 17.10 1.76 -18.73
CA THR A 448 17.02 2.05 -20.17
C THR A 448 15.64 1.74 -20.70
N PHE A 449 15.18 2.53 -21.66
CA PHE A 449 13.87 2.38 -22.29
C PHE A 449 14.05 2.28 -23.80
N ASN A 450 13.16 1.55 -24.47
CA ASN A 450 13.11 1.56 -25.93
C ASN A 450 12.35 2.81 -26.43
N THR A 451 12.24 2.96 -27.75
CA THR A 451 11.56 4.12 -28.36
C THR A 451 10.05 4.21 -28.04
N LEU A 452 9.45 3.17 -27.46
CA LEU A 452 8.05 3.13 -27.03
C LEU A 452 7.87 3.44 -25.53
N GLY A 453 8.95 3.75 -24.80
CA GLY A 453 8.92 3.98 -23.35
C GLY A 453 8.86 2.69 -22.51
N GLN A 454 9.17 1.54 -23.12
CA GLN A 454 9.16 0.26 -22.40
C GLN A 454 10.51 0.00 -21.75
N LEU A 455 10.51 -0.43 -20.48
CA LEU A 455 11.72 -0.72 -19.72
C LEU A 455 12.50 -1.89 -20.32
N THR A 456 13.75 -1.67 -20.73
CA THR A 456 14.58 -2.71 -21.36
C THR A 456 15.66 -3.23 -20.44
N THR A 457 16.26 -2.41 -19.58
CA THR A 457 17.34 -2.85 -18.70
C THR A 457 17.32 -2.06 -17.41
N VAL A 458 17.66 -2.73 -16.30
CA VAL A 458 17.96 -2.09 -15.01
C VAL A 458 19.37 -2.49 -14.58
N LEU A 459 20.19 -1.48 -14.29
CA LEU A 459 21.50 -1.64 -13.67
C LEU A 459 21.43 -1.21 -12.21
N ASP A 460 21.87 -2.07 -11.30
CA ASP A 460 22.01 -1.74 -9.88
C ASP A 460 23.18 -0.76 -9.63
N GLY A 461 23.38 -0.36 -8.38
CA GLY A 461 24.43 0.55 -7.97
C GLY A 461 25.86 -0.01 -8.09
N LEU A 462 26.00 -1.32 -8.36
CA LEU A 462 27.27 -1.98 -8.63
C LEU A 462 27.48 -2.25 -10.14
N ASN A 463 26.58 -1.75 -10.99
CA ASN A 463 26.51 -1.95 -12.44
C ASN A 463 26.20 -3.39 -12.89
N HIS A 464 25.54 -4.18 -12.06
CA HIS A 464 24.98 -5.47 -12.47
C HIS A 464 23.65 -5.27 -13.20
N THR A 465 23.45 -6.01 -14.30
CA THR A 465 22.16 -6.05 -14.99
C THR A 465 21.16 -6.94 -14.26
N VAL A 466 20.38 -6.37 -13.34
CA VAL A 466 19.42 -7.10 -12.51
C VAL A 466 18.06 -7.32 -13.20
N PHE A 467 17.84 -6.70 -14.35
CA PHE A 467 16.70 -6.96 -15.24
C PHE A 467 17.10 -6.66 -16.68
N ASP A 468 16.78 -7.57 -17.60
CA ASP A 468 16.96 -7.40 -19.05
C ASP A 468 15.75 -7.93 -19.83
N ALA A 469 15.13 -7.04 -20.60
CA ALA A 469 14.07 -7.28 -21.56
C ALA A 469 14.38 -6.63 -22.94
N SER A 470 15.65 -6.42 -23.26
CA SER A 470 16.10 -5.73 -24.49
C SER A 470 15.94 -6.52 -25.80
N GLY A 471 15.62 -7.82 -25.72
CA GLY A 471 15.45 -8.71 -26.88
C GLY A 471 14.20 -8.41 -27.71
N SER A 472 14.28 -8.63 -29.02
CA SER A 472 13.09 -8.57 -29.89
C SER A 472 12.07 -9.65 -29.49
N GLY A 473 10.80 -9.25 -29.32
CA GLY A 473 9.72 -10.14 -28.88
C GLY A 473 9.62 -10.34 -27.37
N ASN A 474 10.47 -9.67 -26.57
CA ASN A 474 10.36 -9.66 -25.12
C ASN A 474 9.16 -8.84 -24.63
N TYR A 475 8.65 -7.95 -25.47
CA TYR A 475 7.34 -7.33 -25.34
C TYR A 475 6.45 -7.83 -26.49
N ASP A 476 5.18 -8.09 -26.22
CA ASP A 476 4.21 -8.35 -27.28
C ASP A 476 3.83 -7.06 -28.02
N ALA A 477 2.98 -7.16 -29.03
CA ALA A 477 2.63 -6.03 -29.86
C ALA A 477 1.76 -4.98 -29.14
N ASN A 478 1.02 -5.39 -28.10
CA ASN A 478 0.28 -4.49 -27.20
C ASN A 478 1.18 -3.86 -26.12
N GLY A 479 2.43 -4.31 -26.00
CA GLY A 479 3.40 -3.82 -25.04
C GLY A 479 3.41 -4.55 -23.69
N ASN A 480 2.81 -5.73 -23.62
CA ASN A 480 2.92 -6.59 -22.43
C ASN A 480 4.31 -7.24 -22.37
N LEU A 481 4.92 -7.32 -21.18
CA LEU A 481 6.21 -7.98 -20.98
C LEU A 481 6.05 -9.51 -21.09
N VAL A 482 6.60 -10.12 -22.13
CA VAL A 482 6.55 -11.56 -22.41
C VAL A 482 7.77 -12.29 -21.88
N LEU A 483 8.97 -11.69 -21.95
CA LEU A 483 10.22 -12.35 -21.55
C LEU A 483 11.18 -11.36 -20.89
N SER A 484 11.75 -11.78 -19.77
CA SER A 484 12.83 -11.06 -19.09
C SER A 484 13.87 -12.04 -18.55
N LYS A 485 15.06 -11.55 -18.22
CA LYS A 485 16.05 -12.30 -17.45
C LYS A 485 16.71 -11.43 -16.38
N ASP A 486 17.24 -12.07 -15.34
CA ASP A 486 17.95 -11.44 -14.24
C ASP A 486 19.49 -11.44 -14.44
N ALA A 487 20.24 -11.00 -13.43
CA ALA A 487 21.71 -10.93 -13.47
C ALA A 487 22.40 -12.30 -13.53
N LEU A 488 21.70 -13.37 -13.18
CA LEU A 488 22.17 -14.75 -13.27
C LEU A 488 21.82 -15.39 -14.62
N GLY A 489 21.09 -14.67 -15.47
CA GLY A 489 20.60 -15.17 -16.76
C GLY A 489 19.37 -16.07 -16.65
N ILE A 490 18.72 -16.12 -15.47
CA ILE A 490 17.48 -16.87 -15.29
C ILE A 490 16.35 -16.15 -16.00
N GLN A 491 15.64 -16.86 -16.86
CA GLN A 491 14.58 -16.30 -17.68
C GLN A 491 13.20 -16.48 -17.04
N ARG A 492 12.37 -15.46 -17.15
CA ARG A 492 10.95 -15.47 -16.77
C ARG A 492 10.10 -15.15 -17.98
N GLN A 493 9.20 -16.06 -18.33
CA GLN A 493 8.23 -15.90 -19.42
C GLN A 493 6.83 -15.62 -18.86
N GLN A 494 6.08 -14.72 -19.47
CA GLN A 494 4.71 -14.36 -19.10
C GLN A 494 3.76 -14.54 -20.28
N GLY A 495 2.53 -14.98 -19.98
CA GLY A 495 1.45 -15.15 -20.94
C GLY A 495 0.24 -14.30 -20.58
N TYR A 496 -0.43 -13.76 -21.59
CA TYR A 496 -1.59 -12.88 -21.44
C TYR A 496 -2.78 -13.45 -22.23
N ASP A 497 -3.98 -13.18 -21.73
CA ASP A 497 -5.21 -13.50 -22.47
C ASP A 497 -5.65 -12.37 -23.41
N ALA A 498 -6.74 -12.58 -24.14
CA ALA A 498 -7.25 -11.63 -25.13
C ALA A 498 -7.78 -10.30 -24.54
N LEU A 499 -7.83 -10.18 -23.21
CA LEU A 499 -8.13 -8.94 -22.49
C LEU A 499 -6.84 -8.32 -21.90
N ASN A 500 -5.65 -8.75 -22.34
CA ASN A 500 -4.33 -8.34 -21.84
C ASN A 500 -4.10 -8.64 -20.35
N ARG A 501 -4.74 -9.69 -19.81
CA ARG A 501 -4.60 -10.07 -18.40
C ARG A 501 -3.54 -11.17 -18.27
N LEU A 502 -2.60 -11.02 -17.34
CA LEU A 502 -1.60 -12.06 -17.04
C LEU A 502 -2.31 -13.37 -16.64
N ASN A 503 -2.08 -14.44 -17.39
CA ASN A 503 -2.69 -15.76 -17.13
C ASN A 503 -1.67 -16.87 -16.87
N SER A 504 -0.38 -16.62 -17.13
CA SER A 504 0.68 -17.60 -16.95
C SER A 504 1.99 -16.90 -16.64
N THR A 505 2.76 -17.44 -15.70
CA THR A 505 4.16 -17.09 -15.46
C THR A 505 4.97 -18.37 -15.40
N ILE A 506 6.06 -18.43 -16.17
CA ILE A 506 7.00 -19.53 -16.20
C ILE A 506 8.35 -18.99 -15.73
N GLU A 507 8.77 -19.41 -14.55
CA GLU A 507 10.07 -19.10 -13.97
C GLU A 507 11.11 -20.12 -14.44
N ASN A 508 12.39 -19.70 -14.51
CA ASN A 508 13.50 -20.49 -15.07
C ASN A 508 13.15 -21.12 -16.44
N TYR A 509 12.60 -20.31 -17.33
CA TYR A 509 12.19 -20.72 -18.67
C TYR A 509 13.40 -21.20 -19.49
N GLN A 510 13.27 -22.38 -20.09
CA GLN A 510 14.38 -23.09 -20.78
C GLN A 510 15.64 -23.30 -19.92
N GLY A 511 15.49 -23.29 -18.59
CA GLY A 511 16.54 -23.68 -17.67
C GLY A 511 17.06 -25.10 -17.92
N THR A 512 18.28 -25.38 -17.50
CA THR A 512 18.94 -26.68 -17.72
C THR A 512 18.72 -27.67 -16.57
N ASP A 513 18.32 -27.19 -15.39
CA ASP A 513 18.05 -28.01 -14.22
C ASP A 513 16.60 -28.54 -14.24
N PRO A 514 16.39 -29.87 -14.37
CA PRO A 514 15.05 -30.45 -14.40
C PRO A 514 14.18 -30.14 -13.17
N ALA A 515 14.78 -29.84 -12.01
CA ALA A 515 14.04 -29.55 -10.78
C ALA A 515 13.41 -28.15 -10.76
N THR A 516 13.92 -27.23 -11.57
CA THR A 516 13.51 -25.82 -11.59
C THR A 516 13.07 -25.33 -12.96
N GLN A 517 13.47 -26.00 -14.04
CA GLN A 517 13.16 -25.59 -15.41
C GLN A 517 11.65 -25.48 -15.62
N ASN A 518 11.21 -24.40 -16.28
CA ASN A 518 9.83 -24.17 -16.68
C ASN A 518 8.82 -24.29 -15.52
N THR A 519 9.17 -23.78 -14.34
CA THR A 519 8.30 -23.76 -13.16
C THR A 519 7.13 -22.80 -13.42
N ALA A 520 5.93 -23.34 -13.66
CA ALA A 520 4.81 -22.59 -14.20
C ALA A 520 3.69 -22.36 -13.17
N THR A 521 3.20 -21.14 -13.06
CA THR A 521 1.95 -20.80 -12.36
C THR A 521 0.96 -20.25 -13.37
N SER A 522 -0.30 -20.71 -13.33
CA SER A 522 -1.35 -20.20 -14.21
C SER A 522 -2.57 -19.71 -13.43
N VAL A 523 -3.24 -18.72 -13.98
CA VAL A 523 -4.35 -17.99 -13.36
C VAL A 523 -5.51 -17.92 -14.34
N THR A 524 -6.69 -18.33 -13.88
CA THR A 524 -7.93 -18.31 -14.66
C THR A 524 -8.86 -17.22 -14.16
N HIS A 525 -9.57 -16.60 -15.09
CA HIS A 525 -10.26 -15.34 -14.92
C HIS A 525 -11.69 -15.37 -15.47
N ASP A 526 -12.67 -14.81 -14.75
CA ASP A 526 -14.03 -14.62 -15.26
C ASP A 526 -14.20 -13.31 -16.03
N ALA A 527 -15.42 -13.04 -16.51
CA ALA A 527 -15.77 -11.87 -17.32
C ALA A 527 -15.89 -10.56 -16.54
N LEU A 528 -16.02 -10.62 -15.21
CA LEU A 528 -15.99 -9.45 -14.32
C LEU A 528 -14.59 -9.12 -13.88
N ASP A 529 -13.61 -9.73 -14.52
CA ASP A 529 -12.26 -9.73 -14.09
C ASP A 529 -12.10 -10.25 -12.64
N ARG A 530 -12.55 -11.46 -12.31
CA ARG A 530 -12.24 -12.18 -11.04
C ARG A 530 -11.43 -13.46 -11.24
N VAL A 531 -10.54 -13.84 -10.31
CA VAL A 531 -9.71 -15.06 -10.40
C VAL A 531 -10.57 -16.20 -9.92
N THR A 532 -10.71 -17.23 -10.74
CA THR A 532 -11.54 -18.40 -10.44
C THR A 532 -10.72 -19.65 -10.15
N ALA A 533 -9.47 -19.68 -10.59
CA ALA A 533 -8.52 -20.73 -10.27
C ALA A 533 -7.08 -20.23 -10.35
N VAL A 534 -6.22 -20.74 -9.47
CA VAL A 534 -4.76 -20.65 -9.59
C VAL A 534 -4.20 -22.06 -9.57
N LEU A 535 -3.41 -22.41 -10.57
CA LEU A 535 -2.68 -23.67 -10.66
C LEU A 535 -1.22 -23.40 -10.30
N ASP A 536 -0.73 -24.04 -9.25
CA ASP A 536 0.66 -23.94 -8.83
C ASP A 536 1.62 -24.77 -9.71
N PRO A 537 2.94 -24.63 -9.54
CA PRO A 537 3.92 -25.38 -10.32
C PRO A 537 3.93 -26.89 -10.15
N SER A 538 3.28 -27.42 -9.11
CA SER A 538 3.08 -28.86 -8.92
C SER A 538 1.79 -29.37 -9.56
N GLY A 539 1.02 -28.48 -10.21
CA GLY A 539 -0.23 -28.82 -10.88
C GLY A 539 -1.42 -28.96 -9.94
N LEU A 540 -1.37 -28.40 -8.73
CA LEU A 540 -2.50 -28.39 -7.82
C LEU A 540 -3.29 -27.08 -7.98
N ALA A 541 -4.61 -27.20 -8.05
CA ALA A 541 -5.50 -26.08 -8.32
C ALA A 541 -6.19 -25.60 -7.05
N THR A 542 -6.10 -24.30 -6.78
CA THR A 542 -6.93 -23.64 -5.78
C THR A 542 -8.04 -22.85 -6.46
N ASN A 543 -9.30 -23.24 -6.24
CA ASN A 543 -10.49 -22.71 -6.94
C ASN A 543 -11.33 -21.78 -6.07
N TYR A 544 -12.01 -20.84 -6.70
CA TYR A 544 -12.85 -19.81 -6.07
C TYR A 544 -14.19 -19.74 -6.75
N THR A 545 -15.25 -19.56 -5.96
CA THR A 545 -16.61 -19.37 -6.47
C THR A 545 -17.17 -18.06 -5.95
N TYR A 546 -17.72 -17.25 -6.84
CA TYR A 546 -18.35 -15.98 -6.49
C TYR A 546 -19.82 -15.95 -6.88
N ASP A 547 -20.60 -15.18 -6.13
CA ASP A 547 -21.96 -14.82 -6.53
C ASP A 547 -21.97 -13.64 -7.53
N GLY A 548 -23.17 -13.23 -7.97
CA GLY A 548 -23.37 -12.13 -8.92
C GLY A 548 -23.11 -10.73 -8.33
N LEU A 549 -22.90 -10.63 -7.01
CA LEU A 549 -22.55 -9.40 -6.29
C LEU A 549 -21.07 -9.30 -5.96
N GLY A 550 -20.26 -10.30 -6.31
CA GLY A 550 -18.83 -10.28 -6.02
C GLY A 550 -18.42 -10.93 -4.70
N ASN A 551 -19.33 -11.54 -3.95
CA ASN A 551 -18.98 -12.21 -2.70
C ASN A 551 -18.29 -13.56 -2.97
N LEU A 552 -17.19 -13.86 -2.27
CA LEU A 552 -16.53 -15.18 -2.31
C LEU A 552 -17.37 -16.19 -1.53
N THR A 553 -18.10 -17.06 -2.24
CA THR A 553 -19.01 -18.02 -1.60
C THR A 553 -18.34 -19.35 -1.28
N ALA A 554 -17.25 -19.71 -1.95
CA ALA A 554 -16.49 -20.93 -1.66
C ALA A 554 -15.02 -20.81 -2.09
N LEU A 555 -14.14 -21.44 -1.31
CA LEU A 555 -12.73 -21.65 -1.61
C LEU A 555 -12.42 -23.15 -1.51
N GLN A 556 -11.77 -23.71 -2.53
CA GLN A 556 -11.23 -25.07 -2.50
C GLN A 556 -9.73 -25.00 -2.68
N SER A 557 -8.98 -25.38 -1.66
CA SER A 557 -7.52 -25.40 -1.64
C SER A 557 -6.99 -26.81 -1.37
N PRO A 558 -5.92 -27.24 -2.07
CA PRO A 558 -5.21 -28.46 -1.70
C PRO A 558 -4.57 -28.35 -0.31
N ASP A 559 -4.25 -27.13 0.14
CA ASP A 559 -3.49 -26.88 1.36
C ASP A 559 -4.37 -26.52 2.55
N SER A 560 -5.41 -25.71 2.35
CA SER A 560 -6.34 -25.29 3.41
C SER A 560 -7.72 -25.96 3.34
N GLY A 561 -7.91 -26.90 2.40
CA GLY A 561 -9.16 -27.64 2.26
C GLY A 561 -10.29 -26.80 1.64
N THR A 562 -11.53 -27.22 1.84
CA THR A 562 -12.72 -26.52 1.33
C THR A 562 -13.37 -25.69 2.42
N SER A 563 -13.43 -24.37 2.23
CA SER A 563 -14.19 -23.44 3.08
C SER A 563 -15.35 -22.80 2.31
N GLY A 564 -16.41 -22.44 3.03
CA GLY A 564 -17.65 -21.95 2.45
C GLY A 564 -18.43 -23.01 1.64
N GLY A 565 -19.09 -22.58 0.56
CA GLY A 565 -19.91 -23.39 -0.34
C GLY A 565 -21.22 -23.83 0.31
N SER A 566 -21.58 -25.11 0.12
CA SER A 566 -22.70 -25.77 0.83
C SER A 566 -22.60 -25.65 2.36
N SER A 567 -21.42 -25.29 2.88
CA SER A 567 -21.09 -25.20 4.30
C SER A 567 -21.31 -23.80 4.92
N GLY A 568 -21.66 -22.75 4.14
CA GLY A 568 -22.30 -21.55 4.69
C GLY A 568 -21.48 -20.26 4.87
N ASP A 569 -20.72 -19.82 3.86
CA ASP A 569 -20.26 -18.42 3.80
C ASP A 569 -21.45 -17.52 3.44
N LEU A 570 -21.79 -16.58 4.34
CA LEU A 570 -22.94 -15.70 4.20
C LEU A 570 -22.51 -14.24 4.27
N TYR A 571 -23.29 -13.40 3.60
CA TYR A 571 -23.02 -11.97 3.47
C TYR A 571 -24.29 -11.18 3.76
N ASP A 572 -24.13 -10.02 4.39
CA ASP A 572 -25.22 -9.05 4.47
C ASP A 572 -25.38 -8.29 3.14
N ALA A 573 -26.42 -7.45 3.08
CA ALA A 573 -26.70 -6.68 1.87
C ALA A 573 -25.64 -5.60 1.58
N ALA A 574 -24.69 -5.28 2.48
CA ALA A 574 -23.54 -4.43 2.15
C ALA A 574 -22.33 -5.23 1.64
N GLY A 575 -22.41 -6.57 1.66
CA GLY A 575 -21.28 -7.42 1.32
C GLY A 575 -20.36 -7.70 2.49
N ASN A 576 -20.71 -7.34 3.72
CA ASN A 576 -19.95 -7.78 4.88
C ASN A 576 -20.22 -9.27 5.11
N ARG A 577 -19.19 -10.06 5.33
CA ARG A 577 -19.34 -11.49 5.62
C ARG A 577 -19.93 -11.69 7.02
N THR A 578 -21.12 -12.26 7.13
CA THR A 578 -21.80 -12.53 8.40
C THR A 578 -21.55 -13.94 8.93
N GLN A 579 -21.11 -14.87 8.08
CA GLN A 579 -20.73 -16.22 8.47
C GLN A 579 -19.57 -16.72 7.62
N HIS A 580 -18.67 -17.48 8.23
CA HIS A 580 -17.65 -18.27 7.56
C HIS A 580 -17.62 -19.69 8.13
N THR A 581 -17.46 -20.69 7.26
CA THR A 581 -17.21 -22.08 7.69
C THR A 581 -15.89 -22.57 7.10
N ASP A 582 -14.96 -22.94 7.98
CA ASP A 582 -13.64 -23.45 7.56
C ASP A 582 -13.68 -24.93 7.13
N ALA A 583 -12.54 -25.46 6.68
CA ALA A 583 -12.45 -26.85 6.21
C ALA A 583 -12.55 -27.91 7.33
N ARG A 584 -12.47 -27.51 8.61
CA ARG A 584 -12.75 -28.38 9.77
C ARG A 584 -14.25 -28.44 10.07
N GLY A 585 -15.06 -27.61 9.42
CA GLY A 585 -16.49 -27.44 9.69
C GLY A 585 -16.78 -26.48 10.85
N VAL A 586 -15.80 -25.68 11.27
CA VAL A 586 -15.97 -24.68 12.34
C VAL A 586 -16.66 -23.45 11.77
N VAL A 587 -17.75 -23.04 12.44
CA VAL A 587 -18.54 -21.86 12.06
C VAL A 587 -18.10 -20.64 12.87
N THR A 588 -17.75 -19.57 12.17
CA THR A 588 -17.57 -18.22 12.75
C THR A 588 -18.67 -17.30 12.22
N GLN A 589 -19.33 -16.57 13.11
CA GLN A 589 -20.28 -15.52 12.75
C GLN A 589 -19.69 -14.16 13.05
N TYR A 590 -20.00 -13.18 12.21
CA TYR A 590 -19.48 -11.82 12.34
C TYR A 590 -20.63 -10.83 12.48
N THR A 591 -20.44 -9.82 13.34
CA THR A 591 -21.40 -8.73 13.51
C THR A 591 -20.76 -7.39 13.18
N TYR A 592 -21.55 -6.46 12.65
CA TYR A 592 -21.08 -5.16 12.19
C TYR A 592 -21.99 -4.03 12.64
N ASP A 593 -21.42 -2.87 12.92
CA ASP A 593 -22.18 -1.65 13.20
C ASP A 593 -22.72 -0.97 11.92
N ARG A 594 -23.31 0.22 12.09
CA ARG A 594 -23.95 1.00 11.01
C ARG A 594 -22.94 1.58 10.01
N LEU A 595 -21.65 1.63 10.34
CA LEU A 595 -20.55 2.02 9.45
C LEU A 595 -19.82 0.80 8.84
N ASN A 596 -20.39 -0.41 8.99
CA ASN A 596 -19.77 -1.66 8.55
C ASN A 596 -18.45 -2.00 9.26
N ARG A 597 -18.22 -1.49 10.49
CA ARG A 597 -17.05 -1.89 11.29
C ARG A 597 -17.37 -3.15 12.07
N LEU A 598 -16.42 -4.08 12.14
CA LEU A 598 -16.58 -5.37 12.81
C LEU A 598 -16.75 -5.20 14.32
N THR A 599 -17.88 -5.57 14.88
CA THR A 599 -18.17 -5.48 16.33
C THR A 599 -18.04 -6.80 17.06
N GLY A 600 -17.98 -7.93 16.35
CA GLY A 600 -17.78 -9.22 17.01
C GLY A 600 -17.47 -10.38 16.08
N LYS A 601 -16.75 -11.37 16.63
CA LYS A 601 -16.53 -12.71 16.07
C LYS A 601 -17.11 -13.72 17.06
N ILE A 602 -18.12 -14.46 16.63
CA ILE A 602 -18.90 -15.39 17.47
C ILE A 602 -18.62 -16.82 16.99
N TYR A 603 -18.31 -17.70 17.93
CA TYR A 603 -18.06 -19.13 17.69
C TYR A 603 -19.19 -19.92 18.36
N PRO A 604 -20.29 -20.26 17.65
CA PRO A 604 -21.48 -20.82 18.27
C PRO A 604 -21.25 -22.14 19.01
N ALA A 605 -20.31 -22.96 18.53
CA ALA A 605 -19.92 -24.21 19.17
C ALA A 605 -19.13 -23.97 20.48
N HIS A 606 -18.39 -22.86 20.57
CA HIS A 606 -17.57 -22.50 21.72
C HIS A 606 -17.69 -21.00 22.07
N PRO A 607 -18.80 -20.56 22.67
CA PRO A 607 -19.05 -19.14 22.95
C PRO A 607 -18.00 -18.46 23.84
N GLY A 608 -17.22 -19.24 24.59
CA GLY A 608 -16.08 -18.74 25.37
C GLY A 608 -14.95 -18.14 24.53
N LEU A 609 -14.91 -18.41 23.22
CA LEU A 609 -13.94 -17.87 22.27
C LEU A 609 -14.43 -16.60 21.56
N ASN A 610 -15.64 -16.13 21.86
CA ASN A 610 -16.21 -14.94 21.25
C ASN A 610 -15.30 -13.73 21.50
N VAL A 611 -15.18 -12.89 20.46
CA VAL A 611 -14.48 -11.61 20.50
C VAL A 611 -15.49 -10.51 20.29
N THR A 612 -15.43 -9.47 21.11
CA THR A 612 -16.21 -8.24 20.98
C THR A 612 -15.27 -7.08 20.75
N TYR A 613 -15.55 -6.26 19.74
CA TYR A 613 -14.86 -5.02 19.45
C TYR A 613 -15.79 -3.84 19.73
N VAL A 614 -15.27 -2.80 20.38
CA VAL A 614 -16.02 -1.62 20.76
C VAL A 614 -15.28 -0.39 20.26
N TYR A 615 -16.01 0.47 19.54
CA TYR A 615 -15.50 1.71 18.96
C TYR A 615 -16.11 2.92 19.66
N ASP A 616 -15.47 4.07 19.49
CA ASP A 616 -16.01 5.39 19.83
C ASP A 616 -16.43 5.58 21.30
N GLN A 617 -15.93 4.74 22.22
CA GLN A 617 -16.22 4.92 23.64
C GLN A 617 -15.60 6.22 24.16
N ALA A 618 -16.39 7.03 24.86
CA ALA A 618 -15.90 8.29 25.44
C ALA A 618 -14.78 8.06 26.50
N THR A 619 -14.87 6.99 27.30
CA THR A 619 -13.95 6.72 28.42
C THR A 619 -13.50 5.25 28.46
N PRO A 620 -12.62 4.79 27.55
CA PRO A 620 -12.15 3.40 27.54
C PRO A 620 -11.12 3.12 28.64
N ILE A 621 -10.37 4.15 29.08
CA ILE A 621 -9.37 4.07 30.15
C ILE A 621 -9.66 5.17 31.19
N THR A 622 -9.64 4.81 32.47
CA THR A 622 -9.86 5.78 33.56
C THR A 622 -8.68 6.75 33.66
N GLY A 623 -8.95 8.06 33.75
CA GLY A 623 -7.91 9.10 33.82
C GLY A 623 -7.40 9.58 32.45
N CYS A 624 -7.85 8.97 31.36
CA CYS A 624 -7.61 9.42 30.01
C CYS A 624 -8.63 10.51 29.60
N PRO A 625 -8.21 11.64 29.00
CA PRO A 625 -9.12 12.67 28.51
C PRO A 625 -10.00 12.12 27.37
N THR A 626 -11.30 12.44 27.41
CA THR A 626 -12.38 11.68 26.76
C THR A 626 -12.70 12.04 25.31
N ASN A 627 -11.83 12.75 24.60
CA ASN A 627 -12.27 13.55 23.45
C ASN A 627 -11.74 13.17 22.07
N PHE A 628 -10.97 12.08 21.90
CA PHE A 628 -10.40 11.73 20.58
C PHE A 628 -10.64 10.28 20.14
N ASN A 629 -11.68 9.65 20.66
CA ASN A 629 -11.94 8.22 20.46
C ASN A 629 -12.91 7.90 19.31
N ILE A 630 -13.61 8.89 18.76
CA ILE A 630 -14.55 8.69 17.65
C ILE A 630 -13.76 8.35 16.38
N GLY A 631 -14.18 7.31 15.68
CA GLY A 631 -13.52 6.74 14.51
C GLY A 631 -12.53 5.61 14.85
N HIS A 632 -12.30 5.31 16.14
CA HIS A 632 -11.25 4.40 16.57
C HIS A 632 -11.75 3.20 17.38
N LEU A 633 -10.98 2.09 17.34
CA LEU A 633 -11.21 0.93 18.20
C LEU A 633 -10.80 1.30 19.62
N THR A 634 -11.75 1.33 20.54
CA THR A 634 -11.52 1.76 21.93
C THR A 634 -11.46 0.62 22.93
N GLY A 635 -12.02 -0.53 22.56
CA GLY A 635 -12.09 -1.70 23.43
C GLY A 635 -12.17 -3.01 22.65
N MET A 636 -11.58 -4.04 23.23
CA MET A 636 -11.68 -5.42 22.78
C MET A 636 -11.88 -6.32 24.00
N THR A 637 -12.79 -7.28 23.91
CA THR A 637 -13.00 -8.29 24.95
C THR A 637 -12.98 -9.67 24.31
N ASP A 638 -12.25 -10.60 24.91
CA ASP A 638 -12.10 -11.96 24.41
C ASP A 638 -11.84 -12.97 25.54
N ALA A 639 -11.57 -14.22 25.16
CA ALA A 639 -11.28 -15.32 26.09
C ALA A 639 -10.12 -15.00 27.05
N SER A 640 -9.07 -14.35 26.55
CA SER A 640 -7.85 -14.02 27.30
C SER A 640 -8.00 -12.79 28.19
N GLY A 641 -9.00 -11.92 27.97
CA GLY A 641 -9.20 -10.73 28.79
C GLY A 641 -9.78 -9.54 28.03
N THR A 642 -9.25 -8.35 28.30
CA THR A 642 -9.70 -7.09 27.68
C THR A 642 -8.53 -6.21 27.26
N THR A 643 -8.63 -5.53 26.13
CA THR A 643 -7.71 -4.46 25.75
C THR A 643 -8.50 -3.16 25.57
N ALA A 644 -7.97 -2.05 26.06
CA ALA A 644 -8.53 -0.72 25.86
C ALA A 644 -7.47 0.21 25.27
N TRP A 645 -7.88 1.08 24.35
CA TRP A 645 -7.02 2.05 23.68
C TRP A 645 -7.52 3.48 23.92
N CYS A 646 -6.57 4.40 24.08
CA CYS A 646 -6.79 5.83 24.11
C CYS A 646 -5.98 6.52 23.02
N TYR A 647 -6.50 7.63 22.50
CA TYR A 647 -5.90 8.33 21.36
C TYR A 647 -5.57 9.80 21.68
N THR A 648 -4.56 10.34 20.98
CA THR A 648 -4.23 11.77 20.97
C THR A 648 -5.19 12.55 20.07
N ASN A 649 -5.14 13.88 20.11
CA ASN A 649 -5.90 14.75 19.20
C ASN A 649 -5.45 14.66 17.74
N GLN A 650 -4.35 13.97 17.44
CA GLN A 650 -3.90 13.68 16.08
C GLN A 650 -4.26 12.24 15.66
N GLY A 651 -4.90 11.46 16.54
CA GLY A 651 -5.31 10.07 16.30
C GLY A 651 -4.22 9.03 16.55
N ASP A 652 -3.10 9.41 17.18
CA ASP A 652 -2.05 8.46 17.58
C ASP A 652 -2.44 7.73 18.87
N ILE A 653 -1.94 6.51 19.08
CA ILE A 653 -2.19 5.75 20.32
C ILE A 653 -1.50 6.46 21.48
N ARG A 654 -2.25 6.93 22.47
CA ARG A 654 -1.70 7.54 23.68
C ARG A 654 -1.42 6.51 24.77
N GLU A 655 -2.35 5.60 24.98
CA GLU A 655 -2.26 4.58 26.04
C GLU A 655 -2.95 3.30 25.57
N VAL A 656 -2.38 2.16 25.96
CA VAL A 656 -2.99 0.84 25.78
C VAL A 656 -2.98 0.12 27.12
N ASN A 657 -4.15 -0.29 27.59
CA ASN A 657 -4.29 -1.08 28.80
C ASN A 657 -4.81 -2.46 28.46
N GLN A 658 -3.95 -3.48 28.59
CA GLN A 658 -4.31 -4.87 28.36
C GLN A 658 -4.45 -5.61 29.68
N THR A 659 -5.66 -6.06 30.01
CA THR A 659 -5.93 -6.93 31.16
C THR A 659 -5.99 -8.38 30.69
N ILE A 660 -5.10 -9.22 31.22
CA ILE A 660 -4.97 -10.63 30.86
C ILE A 660 -5.46 -11.51 32.02
N LYS A 661 -6.24 -12.55 31.70
CA LYS A 661 -6.71 -13.61 32.61
C LYS A 661 -5.62 -14.67 32.76
N GLN A 662 -4.76 -14.49 33.75
CA GLN A 662 -3.71 -15.45 34.07
C GLN A 662 -4.32 -16.67 34.74
N VAL A 663 -4.12 -17.85 34.15
CA VAL A 663 -4.62 -19.12 34.68
C VAL A 663 -3.45 -19.94 35.22
N VAL A 664 -3.45 -20.17 36.53
CA VAL A 664 -2.39 -20.89 37.26
C VAL A 664 -3.02 -22.04 38.04
N GLY A 665 -2.87 -23.26 37.53
CA GLY A 665 -3.60 -24.41 38.06
C GLY A 665 -5.11 -24.17 37.94
N THR A 666 -5.82 -24.13 39.08
CA THR A 666 -7.26 -23.84 39.14
C THR A 666 -7.57 -22.37 39.45
N THR A 667 -6.56 -21.53 39.67
CA THR A 667 -6.73 -20.12 40.04
C THR A 667 -6.68 -19.24 38.80
N THR A 668 -7.62 -18.29 38.68
CA THR A 668 -7.61 -17.27 37.63
C THR A 668 -7.49 -15.88 38.24
N THR A 669 -6.52 -15.09 37.77
CA THR A 669 -6.30 -13.70 38.21
C THR A 669 -6.25 -12.76 37.01
N ASN A 670 -6.86 -11.58 37.15
CA ASN A 670 -6.81 -10.55 36.12
C ASN A 670 -5.67 -9.58 36.42
N VAL A 671 -4.74 -9.42 35.50
CA VAL A 671 -3.59 -8.51 35.65
C VAL A 671 -3.56 -7.53 34.48
N SER A 672 -3.40 -6.24 34.78
CA SER A 672 -3.40 -5.16 33.79
C SER A 672 -1.98 -4.70 33.45
N TYR A 673 -1.72 -4.52 32.16
CA TYR A 673 -0.46 -4.08 31.58
C TYR A 673 -0.72 -2.77 30.81
N LEU A 674 -0.30 -1.65 31.41
CA LEU A 674 -0.45 -0.33 30.82
C LEU A 674 0.82 0.06 30.04
N HIS A 675 0.65 0.47 28.79
CA HIS A 675 1.67 1.10 27.98
C HIS A 675 1.28 2.54 27.69
N GLY A 676 2.22 3.46 27.83
CA GLY A 676 2.02 4.88 27.57
C GLY A 676 2.90 5.36 26.42
N TYR A 677 2.37 6.27 25.61
CA TYR A 677 3.04 6.81 24.43
C TYR A 677 2.90 8.33 24.43
N ALA A 678 3.92 9.01 23.94
CA ALA A 678 3.78 10.41 23.55
C ALA A 678 4.58 10.68 22.28
N TYR A 679 4.10 11.67 21.52
CA TYR A 679 4.65 12.03 20.22
C TYR A 679 5.04 13.51 20.20
N THR A 680 5.97 13.85 19.32
CA THR A 680 6.25 15.24 18.93
C THR A 680 5.06 15.85 18.18
N ALA A 681 5.11 17.15 17.85
CA ALA A 681 4.06 17.76 17.05
C ALA A 681 4.00 17.17 15.63
N GLY A 682 5.15 16.76 15.08
CA GLY A 682 5.29 16.01 13.83
C GLY A 682 5.00 14.51 13.93
N ARG A 683 4.40 14.06 15.03
CA ARG A 683 3.94 12.67 15.26
C ARG A 683 5.06 11.63 15.36
N ARG A 684 6.27 12.03 15.78
CA ARG A 684 7.38 11.11 16.03
C ARG A 684 7.32 10.58 17.46
N LEU A 685 7.50 9.27 17.68
CA LEU A 685 7.44 8.65 19.01
C LEU A 685 8.57 9.18 19.91
N GLN A 686 8.27 10.08 20.85
CA GLN A 686 9.26 10.68 21.74
C GLN A 686 9.31 10.03 23.13
N TYR A 687 8.30 9.25 23.50
CA TYR A 687 8.20 8.58 24.79
C TYR A 687 7.46 7.26 24.69
N LEU A 688 7.98 6.24 25.37
CA LEU A 688 7.34 4.95 25.59
C LEU A 688 7.46 4.56 27.06
N GLN A 689 6.35 4.18 27.68
CA GLN A 689 6.29 3.62 29.03
C GLN A 689 5.90 2.16 28.95
N TYR A 690 6.65 1.32 29.65
CA TYR A 690 6.36 -0.09 29.80
C TYR A 690 5.64 -0.38 31.14
N PRO A 691 4.89 -1.49 31.23
CA PRO A 691 4.20 -1.94 32.45
C PRO A 691 5.06 -2.05 33.70
N SER A 692 6.38 -2.28 33.57
CA SER A 692 7.29 -2.32 34.72
C SER A 692 7.51 -0.94 35.38
N GLY A 693 7.13 0.15 34.71
CA GLY A 693 7.52 1.52 35.04
C GLY A 693 8.81 1.97 34.35
N PHE A 694 9.46 1.10 33.56
CA PHE A 694 10.57 1.48 32.70
C PHE A 694 10.07 2.41 31.59
N GLU A 695 10.81 3.48 31.33
CA GLU A 695 10.41 4.53 30.41
C GLU A 695 11.54 4.88 29.47
N LEU A 696 11.24 5.01 28.19
CA LEU A 696 12.16 5.47 27.16
C LEU A 696 11.82 6.89 26.73
N LYS A 697 12.86 7.69 26.52
CA LYS A 697 12.79 9.00 25.87
C LYS A 697 13.66 8.97 24.62
N TYR A 698 13.07 9.34 23.50
CA TYR A 698 13.75 9.40 22.21
C TYR A 698 14.07 10.85 21.87
N GLY A 699 15.30 11.10 21.40
CA GLY A 699 15.70 12.37 20.80
C GLY A 699 15.93 12.20 19.31
N PHE A 700 15.71 13.27 18.54
CA PHE A 700 15.78 13.24 17.07
C PHE A 700 16.86 14.17 16.52
N ASP A 701 17.40 13.85 15.34
CA ASP A 701 18.31 14.71 14.58
C ASP A 701 17.56 15.78 13.78
N SER A 702 18.26 16.57 12.96
CA SER A 702 17.65 17.62 12.15
C SER A 702 16.81 17.12 10.98
N ASP A 703 16.93 15.84 10.59
CA ASP A 703 15.99 15.16 9.65
C ASP A 703 14.81 14.52 10.41
N GLY A 704 14.81 14.65 11.73
CA GLY A 704 13.85 14.04 12.64
C GLY A 704 13.98 12.52 12.75
N ARG A 705 15.13 11.94 12.40
CA ARG A 705 15.45 10.52 12.63
C ARG A 705 15.92 10.32 14.06
N MET A 706 15.79 9.11 14.60
CA MET A 706 16.16 8.85 16.00
C MET A 706 17.67 9.02 16.22
N ALA A 707 18.06 9.94 17.11
CA ALA A 707 19.47 10.27 17.37
C ALA A 707 19.96 9.77 18.72
N THR A 708 19.07 9.66 19.71
CA THR A 708 19.40 9.22 21.07
C THR A 708 18.25 8.47 21.71
N ILE A 709 18.59 7.58 22.65
CA ILE A 709 17.64 6.90 23.51
C ILE A 709 18.13 7.08 24.95
N GLY A 710 17.29 7.58 25.84
CA GLY A 710 17.53 7.60 27.27
C GLY A 710 16.42 6.87 28.02
N TYR A 711 16.69 6.46 29.24
CA TYR A 711 15.70 5.79 30.07
C TYR A 711 15.52 6.42 31.45
N LEU A 712 14.30 6.27 31.97
CA LEU A 712 13.87 6.52 33.33
C LEU A 712 13.20 5.26 33.87
N GLN A 713 12.96 5.24 35.17
CA GLN A 713 12.28 4.18 35.90
C GLN A 713 11.40 4.85 36.92
N GLN A 714 10.11 4.55 36.85
CA GLN A 714 9.11 4.87 37.85
C GLN A 714 8.79 3.60 38.68
N PRO A 715 8.19 3.76 39.88
CA PRO A 715 7.64 2.62 40.60
C PRO A 715 6.63 1.86 39.74
N GLY A 716 6.69 0.54 39.77
CA GLY A 716 5.78 -0.32 39.04
C GLY A 716 5.46 -1.61 39.78
N PRO A 717 4.65 -2.50 39.20
CA PRO A 717 4.21 -3.75 39.84
C PRO A 717 5.38 -4.68 40.22
N TYR A 718 6.52 -4.53 39.56
CA TYR A 718 7.70 -5.39 39.72
C TYR A 718 8.81 -4.76 40.58
N GLY A 719 8.67 -3.51 41.03
CA GLY A 719 9.71 -2.86 41.84
C GLY A 719 9.39 -1.44 42.28
N SER A 720 10.07 -0.99 43.33
CA SER A 720 9.93 0.37 43.88
C SER A 720 11.09 1.29 43.53
N TYR A 721 12.05 0.84 42.70
CA TYR A 721 13.16 1.68 42.27
C TYR A 721 12.65 2.84 41.43
N THR A 722 13.29 4.01 41.55
CA THR A 722 12.94 5.19 40.77
C THR A 722 14.20 5.96 40.42
N ASN A 723 14.31 6.40 39.18
CA ASN A 723 15.22 7.47 38.78
C ASN A 723 14.45 8.51 37.96
N SER A 724 14.50 9.75 38.43
CA SER A 724 13.93 10.91 37.75
C SER A 724 14.93 11.61 36.83
N THR A 725 16.21 11.20 36.86
CA THR A 725 17.26 11.73 36.00
C THR A 725 17.42 10.84 34.78
N LEU A 726 17.26 11.43 33.59
CA LEU A 726 17.36 10.69 32.33
C LEU A 726 18.74 10.06 32.22
N THR A 727 18.78 8.73 32.21
CA THR A 727 20.02 7.97 32.07
C THR A 727 20.21 7.68 30.59
N PRO A 728 21.30 8.15 29.95
CA PRO A 728 21.53 7.87 28.54
C PRO A 728 21.70 6.36 28.30
N LEU A 729 21.09 5.84 27.22
CA LEU A 729 21.23 4.46 26.76
C LEU A 729 21.98 4.42 25.43
N ILE A 730 21.46 5.11 24.41
CA ILE A 730 22.11 5.37 23.12
C ILE A 730 22.46 6.85 23.03
N THR A 731 23.73 7.17 22.81
CA THR A 731 24.26 8.55 22.82
C THR A 731 24.50 9.13 21.44
N ALA A 732 24.58 8.29 20.40
CA ALA A 732 24.73 8.70 19.02
C ALA A 732 24.23 7.61 18.08
N VAL A 733 23.63 8.04 16.96
CA VAL A 733 23.25 7.20 15.82
C VAL A 733 23.71 7.91 14.54
N SER A 734 24.24 7.15 13.59
CA SER A 734 24.62 7.65 12.26
C SER A 734 23.80 6.93 11.19
N TYR A 735 23.52 7.64 10.10
CA TYR A 735 22.69 7.17 8.98
C TYR A 735 23.39 7.38 7.65
N ALA A 736 23.05 6.53 6.68
CA ALA A 736 23.32 6.83 5.27
C ALA A 736 22.31 7.88 4.76
N PRO A 737 22.68 8.72 3.77
CA PRO A 737 21.74 9.59 3.06
C PRO A 737 20.46 8.86 2.62
N PHE A 738 19.27 9.32 3.05
CA PHE A 738 17.99 8.65 2.72
C PHE A 738 18.03 7.12 2.94
N GLY A 739 18.82 6.66 3.90
CA GLY A 739 19.28 5.29 3.96
C GLY A 739 19.32 4.74 5.38
N PRO A 740 19.83 3.51 5.54
CA PRO A 740 19.78 2.78 6.79
C PRO A 740 20.73 3.34 7.86
N VAL A 741 20.58 2.87 9.10
CA VAL A 741 21.51 3.13 10.21
C VAL A 741 22.90 2.58 9.86
N THR A 742 23.93 3.43 9.88
CA THR A 742 25.34 3.08 9.65
C THR A 742 26.11 2.84 10.95
N GLY A 743 25.56 3.24 12.09
CA GLY A 743 26.14 2.91 13.37
C GLY A 743 25.41 3.54 14.55
N TYR A 744 25.69 3.03 15.74
CA TYR A 744 25.17 3.58 17.01
C TYR A 744 26.11 3.24 18.18
N SER A 745 26.02 4.01 19.27
CA SER A 745 26.88 3.85 20.46
C SER A 745 26.07 3.86 21.75
N TRP A 746 26.41 2.95 22.67
CA TRP A 746 25.83 2.94 24.02
C TRP A 746 26.54 3.92 24.96
N ALA A 747 25.80 4.41 25.96
CA ALA A 747 26.33 5.35 26.95
C ALA A 747 27.28 4.70 27.97
N GLN A 748 27.05 3.43 28.30
CA GLN A 748 27.83 2.66 29.26
C GLN A 748 28.46 1.47 28.53
N GLY A 749 29.75 1.20 28.80
CA GLY A 749 30.53 0.22 28.04
C GLY A 749 30.94 0.77 26.68
N SER A 750 32.24 0.81 26.37
CA SER A 750 32.86 1.45 25.19
C SER A 750 32.52 0.78 23.84
N GLN A 751 31.25 0.43 23.61
CA GLN A 751 30.79 -0.45 22.55
C GLN A 751 30.03 0.39 21.52
N ALA A 752 30.52 0.39 20.29
CA ALA A 752 29.83 0.95 19.15
C ALA A 752 29.57 -0.18 18.15
N VAL A 753 28.40 -0.16 17.51
CA VAL A 753 28.10 -1.03 16.38
C VAL A 753 28.29 -0.20 15.12
N GLN A 754 29.09 -0.71 14.20
CA GLN A 754 29.27 -0.13 12.87
C GLN A 754 28.63 -1.05 11.84
N ARG A 755 27.96 -0.45 10.86
CA ARG A 755 27.23 -1.10 9.79
C ARG A 755 27.64 -0.47 8.47
N THR A 756 28.27 -1.24 7.60
CA THR A 756 28.72 -0.79 6.27
C THR A 756 27.83 -1.37 5.19
N TYR A 757 27.67 -0.62 4.09
CA TYR A 757 26.78 -0.95 3.00
C TYR A 757 27.48 -0.75 1.66
N ASP A 758 27.03 -1.47 0.64
CA ASP A 758 27.42 -1.24 -0.74
C ASP A 758 26.58 -0.13 -1.41
N GLN A 759 26.82 0.11 -2.70
CA GLN A 759 26.09 1.12 -3.48
C GLN A 759 24.63 0.75 -3.83
N ASN A 760 24.16 -0.41 -3.37
CA ASN A 760 22.74 -0.79 -3.36
C ASN A 760 22.08 -0.54 -1.99
N TYR A 761 22.83 -0.06 -0.99
CA TYR A 761 22.43 -0.08 0.42
C TYR A 761 22.17 -1.48 0.96
N ALA A 762 22.81 -2.50 0.40
CA ALA A 762 22.83 -3.83 0.98
C ALA A 762 23.94 -3.90 2.05
N LEU A 763 23.61 -4.39 3.25
CA LEU A 763 24.57 -4.46 4.36
C LEU A 763 25.71 -5.42 4.01
N THR A 764 26.95 -4.95 4.08
CA THR A 764 28.15 -5.76 3.82
C THR A 764 28.82 -6.21 5.10
N ASP A 765 28.86 -5.37 6.14
CA ASP A 765 29.52 -5.73 7.39
C ASP A 765 28.80 -5.19 8.62
N ILE A 766 28.89 -5.96 9.70
CA ILE A 766 28.55 -5.56 11.06
C ILE A 766 29.79 -5.76 11.89
N THR A 767 30.33 -4.71 12.51
CA THR A 767 31.49 -4.83 13.39
C THR A 767 31.22 -4.22 14.75
N SER A 768 31.45 -5.02 15.78
CA SER A 768 31.38 -4.61 17.18
C SER A 768 32.31 -5.51 18.01
N ASN A 769 32.34 -5.32 19.32
CA ASN A 769 33.11 -6.17 20.23
C ASN A 769 32.46 -7.54 20.53
N ALA A 770 31.16 -7.68 20.32
CA ALA A 770 30.41 -8.90 20.66
C ALA A 770 29.90 -9.67 19.43
N LEU A 771 29.75 -8.98 18.29
CA LEU A 771 29.29 -9.52 17.02
C LEU A 771 30.10 -8.91 15.88
N THR A 772 30.68 -9.77 15.06
CA THR A 772 31.36 -9.42 13.81
C THR A 772 30.84 -10.34 12.72
N LEU A 773 30.30 -9.76 11.65
CA LEU A 773 29.81 -10.48 10.46
C LEU A 773 30.31 -9.72 9.23
N HIS A 774 30.94 -10.43 8.29
CA HIS A 774 31.40 -9.88 7.03
C HIS A 774 30.81 -10.67 5.87
N PHE A 775 29.95 -10.04 5.08
CA PHE A 775 29.22 -10.66 3.99
C PHE A 775 29.88 -10.38 2.64
N GLN A 776 29.91 -11.39 1.79
CA GLN A 776 30.00 -11.23 0.35
C GLN A 776 28.61 -11.50 -0.24
N ARG A 777 28.16 -10.61 -1.13
CA ARG A 777 26.90 -10.75 -1.84
C ARG A 777 27.12 -11.19 -3.28
N ASP A 778 26.14 -11.90 -3.84
CA ASP A 778 26.11 -12.23 -5.26
C ASP A 778 25.53 -11.09 -6.10
N THR A 779 25.46 -11.28 -7.42
CA THR A 779 24.97 -10.28 -8.37
C THR A 779 23.47 -9.99 -8.26
N MET A 780 22.72 -10.79 -7.49
CA MET A 780 21.31 -10.55 -7.14
C MET A 780 21.17 -9.93 -5.75
N GLY A 781 22.29 -9.63 -5.07
CA GLY A 781 22.31 -9.03 -3.73
C GLY A 781 22.10 -10.02 -2.59
N ARG A 782 22.00 -11.33 -2.86
CA ARG A 782 21.83 -12.37 -1.83
C ARG A 782 23.17 -12.61 -1.13
N ILE A 783 23.15 -13.06 0.13
CA ILE A 783 24.39 -13.40 0.85
C ILE A 783 24.96 -14.68 0.23
N GLY A 784 26.11 -14.57 -0.44
CA GLY A 784 26.81 -15.70 -1.04
C GLY A 784 27.89 -16.28 -0.11
N ALA A 785 28.37 -15.50 0.86
CA ALA A 785 29.35 -15.96 1.84
C ALA A 785 29.41 -15.07 3.09
N GLU A 786 29.90 -15.66 4.18
CA GLU A 786 30.32 -15.00 5.43
C GLU A 786 31.80 -15.32 5.71
N GLY A 787 32.56 -14.37 6.26
CA GLY A 787 33.98 -14.57 6.56
C GLY A 787 34.54 -13.69 7.66
N THR A 788 35.84 -13.80 7.91
CA THR A 788 36.48 -13.16 9.07
C THR A 788 36.92 -11.71 8.84
N ALA A 789 36.82 -11.18 7.62
CA ALA A 789 37.14 -9.80 7.27
C ALA A 789 36.28 -9.32 6.08
N PRO A 790 36.25 -7.99 5.79
CA PRO A 790 35.40 -7.42 4.73
C PRO A 790 35.54 -8.12 3.38
N GLY A 791 34.41 -8.35 2.72
CA GLY A 791 34.33 -9.19 1.52
C GLY A 791 34.39 -10.70 1.81
N ALA A 792 34.15 -11.11 3.05
CA ALA A 792 34.15 -12.50 3.53
C ALA A 792 35.48 -13.26 3.28
N ASN A 793 36.63 -12.63 3.59
CA ASN A 793 37.96 -13.21 3.30
C ASN A 793 38.91 -13.23 4.52
N PRO A 794 39.41 -14.40 4.98
CA PRO A 794 39.04 -15.74 4.55
C PRO A 794 37.56 -16.08 4.83
N LEU A 795 37.04 -17.00 4.01
CA LEU A 795 35.69 -17.54 4.09
C LEU A 795 35.49 -18.36 5.38
N SER A 796 34.35 -18.18 6.05
CA SER A 796 33.89 -19.05 7.14
C SER A 796 32.81 -20.04 6.66
N GLU A 797 31.91 -19.59 5.77
CA GLU A 797 30.82 -20.40 5.22
C GLU A 797 30.34 -19.75 3.91
N SER A 798 30.00 -20.55 2.90
CA SER A 798 29.37 -20.04 1.66
C SER A 798 27.99 -20.63 1.41
N TYR A 799 27.17 -19.89 0.68
CA TYR A 799 25.75 -20.17 0.46
C TYR A 799 25.46 -20.25 -1.03
N ARG A 800 24.78 -21.32 -1.47
CA ARG A 800 24.35 -21.48 -2.86
C ARG A 800 22.84 -21.47 -2.96
N TYR A 801 22.35 -20.91 -4.06
CA TYR A 801 20.93 -20.85 -4.35
C TYR A 801 20.64 -21.52 -5.69
N ASP A 802 19.47 -22.14 -5.79
CA ASP A 802 19.00 -22.67 -7.06
C ASP A 802 18.46 -21.54 -7.98
N PRO A 803 18.13 -21.85 -9.26
CA PRO A 803 17.58 -20.88 -10.21
C PRO A 803 16.26 -20.21 -9.79
N LEU A 804 15.56 -20.68 -8.76
CA LEU A 804 14.35 -20.05 -8.23
C LEU A 804 14.62 -19.23 -6.96
N ASN A 805 15.89 -18.92 -6.70
CA ASN A 805 16.37 -18.15 -5.54
C ASN A 805 16.18 -18.85 -4.18
N ARG A 806 16.19 -20.19 -4.14
CA ARG A 806 16.03 -20.95 -2.89
C ARG A 806 17.37 -21.42 -2.38
N LEU A 807 17.63 -21.31 -1.07
CA LEU A 807 18.89 -21.75 -0.46
C LEU A 807 19.05 -23.26 -0.65
N SER A 808 20.02 -23.67 -1.46
CA SER A 808 20.26 -25.05 -1.85
C SER A 808 21.40 -25.72 -1.08
N GLU A 809 22.38 -24.95 -0.61
CA GLU A 809 23.58 -25.50 0.02
C GLU A 809 24.26 -24.49 0.96
N LEU A 810 24.82 -25.01 2.05
CA LEU A 810 25.78 -24.34 2.94
C LEU A 810 27.09 -25.13 2.87
N ASP A 811 28.16 -24.49 2.45
CA ASP A 811 29.50 -25.08 2.33
C ASP A 811 30.42 -24.57 3.44
N ASP A 812 31.27 -25.46 3.97
CA ASP A 812 32.38 -25.12 4.87
C ASP A 812 33.42 -24.20 4.17
N PRO A 813 34.45 -23.69 4.89
CA PRO A 813 35.51 -22.87 4.29
C PRO A 813 36.27 -23.50 3.12
N ASN A 814 36.21 -24.83 2.97
CA ASN A 814 36.90 -25.59 1.94
C ASN A 814 35.99 -25.92 0.74
N GLY A 815 34.74 -25.46 0.74
CA GLY A 815 33.75 -25.77 -0.30
C GLY A 815 33.13 -27.15 -0.17
N VAL A 816 33.14 -27.75 1.04
CA VAL A 816 32.48 -29.03 1.32
C VAL A 816 31.11 -28.77 1.94
N ALA A 817 30.07 -29.32 1.33
CA ALA A 817 28.69 -29.21 1.79
C ALA A 817 28.52 -29.67 3.25
N GLU A 818 28.15 -28.74 4.14
CA GLU A 818 27.73 -29.04 5.51
C GLU A 818 26.24 -29.38 5.56
N GLN A 819 25.44 -28.63 4.79
CA GLN A 819 24.02 -28.89 4.59
C GLN A 819 23.64 -28.70 3.12
N SER A 820 22.82 -29.59 2.58
CA SER A 820 22.22 -29.41 1.25
C SER A 820 20.72 -29.72 1.26
N PHE A 821 19.98 -28.98 0.43
CA PHE A 821 18.52 -29.04 0.33
C PHE A 821 18.10 -29.26 -1.11
N THR A 822 17.04 -30.04 -1.30
CA THR A 822 16.34 -30.11 -2.59
C THR A 822 14.88 -29.73 -2.41
N TYR A 823 14.25 -29.25 -3.48
CA TYR A 823 12.89 -28.74 -3.45
C TYR A 823 12.07 -29.24 -4.64
N GLY A 824 10.76 -29.36 -4.46
CA GLY A 824 9.80 -29.51 -5.55
C GLY A 824 9.55 -28.17 -6.26
N PRO A 825 8.84 -28.16 -7.40
CA PRO A 825 8.61 -26.95 -8.19
C PRO A 825 7.93 -25.81 -7.41
N THR A 826 6.97 -26.12 -6.53
CA THR A 826 6.29 -25.11 -5.70
C THR A 826 7.15 -24.59 -4.54
N GLY A 827 8.26 -25.26 -4.19
CA GLY A 827 9.13 -24.87 -3.06
C GLY A 827 9.02 -25.76 -1.83
N ASP A 828 8.31 -26.89 -1.92
CA ASP A 828 8.35 -27.92 -0.88
C ASP A 828 9.75 -28.53 -0.75
N ARG A 829 10.35 -28.50 0.43
CA ARG A 829 11.62 -29.21 0.68
C ARG A 829 11.44 -30.72 0.50
N LEU A 830 12.22 -31.37 -0.35
CA LEU A 830 12.15 -32.82 -0.62
C LEU A 830 13.20 -33.59 0.17
N THR A 831 14.42 -33.03 0.28
CA THR A 831 15.49 -33.61 1.08
C THR A 831 16.26 -32.56 1.86
N LYS A 832 16.84 -32.98 2.98
CA LYS A 832 17.90 -32.27 3.70
C LYS A 832 19.04 -33.26 3.97
N THR A 833 20.25 -32.98 3.51
CA THR A 833 21.44 -33.76 3.86
C THR A 833 22.30 -32.95 4.81
N VAL A 834 22.77 -33.59 5.89
CA VAL A 834 23.71 -32.97 6.83
C VAL A 834 24.99 -33.81 6.85
N ALA A 835 26.14 -33.16 6.74
CA ALA A 835 27.44 -33.82 6.75
C ALA A 835 27.59 -34.73 7.99
N GLY A 836 27.91 -36.00 7.76
CA GLY A 836 28.06 -37.01 8.81
C GLY A 836 26.76 -37.52 9.46
N GLN A 837 25.58 -36.98 9.12
CA GLN A 837 24.28 -37.43 9.66
C GLN A 837 23.35 -38.07 8.63
N GLY A 838 23.67 -37.99 7.33
CA GLY A 838 22.90 -38.61 6.24
C GLY A 838 21.80 -37.71 5.67
N THR A 839 20.99 -38.28 4.77
CA THR A 839 19.90 -37.56 4.07
C THR A 839 18.54 -37.88 4.69
N LEU A 840 17.84 -36.83 5.10
CA LEU A 840 16.43 -36.85 5.50
C LEU A 840 15.54 -36.60 4.28
N THR A 841 14.49 -37.42 4.13
CA THR A 841 13.48 -37.28 3.06
C THR A 841 12.17 -36.73 3.63
N TYR A 842 11.55 -35.79 2.93
CA TYR A 842 10.30 -35.15 3.31
C TYR A 842 9.15 -35.75 2.50
N GLY A 843 8.11 -36.25 3.18
CA GLY A 843 6.93 -36.87 2.57
C GLY A 843 5.69 -35.98 2.69
N TYR A 844 4.91 -35.89 1.62
CA TYR A 844 3.72 -35.03 1.53
C TYR A 844 2.45 -35.85 1.31
N GLN A 845 1.33 -35.37 1.83
CA GLN A 845 0.02 -35.94 1.53
C GLN A 845 -0.30 -35.75 0.04
N THR A 846 -0.70 -36.84 -0.63
CA THR A 846 -1.03 -36.83 -2.06
C THR A 846 -2.03 -35.73 -2.41
N GLY A 847 -1.69 -34.91 -3.41
CA GLY A 847 -2.53 -33.82 -3.90
C GLY A 847 -2.51 -32.55 -3.03
N SER A 848 -1.51 -32.38 -2.18
CA SER A 848 -1.33 -31.19 -1.33
C SER A 848 0.14 -30.92 -1.00
N HIS A 849 0.42 -29.77 -0.40
CA HIS A 849 1.73 -29.40 0.15
C HIS A 849 1.84 -29.69 1.66
N ARG A 850 0.94 -30.52 2.21
CA ARG A 850 0.90 -30.87 3.65
C ARG A 850 1.95 -31.92 3.99
N LEU A 851 2.91 -31.55 4.84
CA LEU A 851 3.97 -32.45 5.30
C LEU A 851 3.40 -33.57 6.18
N THR A 852 3.77 -34.82 5.89
CA THR A 852 3.32 -36.04 6.61
C THR A 852 4.47 -36.83 7.23
N ALA A 853 5.71 -36.65 6.77
CA ALA A 853 6.87 -37.27 7.38
C ALA A 853 8.19 -36.53 7.06
N VAL A 854 9.17 -36.64 7.96
CA VAL A 854 10.58 -36.28 7.73
C VAL A 854 11.45 -37.45 8.21
N GLY A 855 12.03 -38.20 7.29
CA GLY A 855 12.63 -39.50 7.62
C GLY A 855 11.59 -40.42 8.27
N SER A 856 11.86 -40.88 9.50
CA SER A 856 10.91 -41.67 10.29
C SER A 856 9.97 -40.84 11.18
N ALA A 857 10.17 -39.52 11.28
CA ALA A 857 9.34 -38.65 12.11
C ALA A 857 8.02 -38.33 11.41
N SER A 858 6.89 -38.73 12.00
CA SER A 858 5.55 -38.54 11.41
C SER A 858 4.96 -37.17 11.71
N ARG A 859 4.11 -36.68 10.80
CA ARG A 859 3.25 -35.50 10.93
C ARG A 859 1.82 -35.84 10.56
N LEU A 860 0.87 -35.29 11.32
CA LEU A 860 -0.55 -35.45 11.04
C LEU A 860 -1.15 -34.08 10.73
N PRO A 861 -1.63 -33.84 9.50
CA PRO A 861 -2.39 -32.64 9.18
C PRO A 861 -3.89 -32.80 9.46
N ASP A 862 -4.59 -31.70 9.71
CA ASP A 862 -6.06 -31.63 9.70
C ASP A 862 -6.62 -31.18 8.34
N ALA A 863 -7.95 -31.05 8.26
CA ALA A 863 -8.65 -30.66 7.05
C ALA A 863 -8.36 -29.21 6.61
N ASN A 864 -8.01 -28.31 7.54
CA ASN A 864 -7.67 -26.90 7.28
C ASN A 864 -6.16 -26.69 7.05
N GLY A 865 -5.38 -27.79 7.02
CA GLY A 865 -3.96 -27.75 6.69
C GLY A 865 -3.04 -27.47 7.87
N ASN A 866 -3.52 -27.53 9.12
CA ASN A 866 -2.65 -27.41 10.28
C ASN A 866 -2.01 -28.75 10.62
N THR A 867 -0.75 -28.75 11.03
CA THR A 867 -0.12 -29.90 11.67
C THR A 867 -0.68 -30.05 13.10
N THR A 868 -1.39 -31.14 13.38
CA THR A 868 -2.00 -31.46 14.68
C THR A 868 -1.18 -32.44 15.52
N ALA A 869 -0.18 -33.10 14.94
CA ALA A 869 0.79 -33.87 15.71
C ALA A 869 2.12 -34.00 14.97
N MET A 870 3.21 -34.08 15.73
CA MET A 870 4.56 -34.27 15.21
C MET A 870 5.40 -35.17 16.11
N THR A 871 6.32 -35.95 15.54
CA THR A 871 7.33 -36.65 16.35
C THR A 871 8.40 -35.65 16.79
N ASP A 872 8.69 -35.59 18.09
CA ASP A 872 9.78 -34.79 18.63
C ASP A 872 11.15 -35.44 18.38
N PRO A 873 12.27 -34.74 18.62
CA PRO A 873 13.61 -35.31 18.48
C PRO A 873 13.91 -36.52 19.38
N ASN A 874 13.10 -36.76 20.42
CA ASN A 874 13.21 -37.90 21.33
C ASN A 874 12.37 -39.11 20.88
N GLY A 875 11.66 -39.01 19.75
CA GLY A 875 10.83 -40.08 19.19
C GLY A 875 9.42 -40.16 19.76
N ALA A 876 9.00 -39.21 20.61
CA ALA A 876 7.64 -39.16 21.16
C ALA A 876 6.71 -38.36 20.25
N LEU A 877 5.44 -38.75 20.17
CA LEU A 877 4.43 -37.99 19.45
C LEU A 877 3.96 -36.80 20.31
N VAL A 878 4.20 -35.60 19.83
CA VAL A 878 3.72 -34.32 20.38
C VAL A 878 2.42 -33.94 19.68
N GLY A 879 1.33 -33.84 20.44
CA GLY A 879 0.03 -33.40 19.94
C GLY A 879 -0.12 -31.88 20.02
N LEU A 880 -0.60 -31.26 18.94
CA LEU A 880 -0.80 -29.82 18.75
C LEU A 880 -2.30 -29.55 18.62
N GLY A 881 -2.91 -29.01 19.67
CA GLY A 881 -4.35 -28.75 19.74
C GLY A 881 -4.71 -27.32 19.35
N TYR A 882 -5.53 -27.16 18.31
CA TYR A 882 -6.04 -25.88 17.82
C TYR A 882 -7.46 -25.61 18.32
N ASP A 883 -7.77 -24.36 18.65
CA ASP A 883 -9.14 -23.94 18.95
C ASP A 883 -9.95 -23.65 17.67
N ASP A 884 -11.22 -23.28 17.85
CA ASP A 884 -12.12 -22.90 16.74
C ASP A 884 -11.67 -21.62 16.01
N ARG A 885 -10.80 -20.80 16.62
CA ARG A 885 -10.18 -19.64 15.98
C ARG A 885 -9.00 -20.02 15.09
N ASN A 886 -8.71 -21.32 14.98
CA ASN A 886 -7.55 -21.87 14.28
C ASN A 886 -6.20 -21.48 14.93
N LEU A 887 -6.18 -21.26 16.25
CA LEU A 887 -4.97 -20.91 17.00
C LEU A 887 -4.49 -22.11 17.83
N LEU A 888 -3.18 -22.38 17.83
CA LEU A 888 -2.59 -23.46 18.64
C LEU A 888 -2.73 -23.10 20.12
N THR A 889 -3.55 -23.79 20.89
CA THR A 889 -3.81 -23.44 22.31
C THR A 889 -3.20 -24.42 23.30
N THR A 890 -2.94 -25.67 22.89
CA THR A 890 -2.44 -26.71 23.79
C THR A 890 -1.41 -27.58 23.08
N VAL A 891 -0.35 -27.94 23.80
CA VAL A 891 0.64 -28.92 23.34
C VAL A 891 0.78 -30.05 24.35
N THR A 892 0.81 -31.29 23.86
CA THR A 892 0.85 -32.50 24.68
C THR A 892 2.01 -33.42 24.27
N SER A 893 2.62 -34.12 25.21
CA SER A 893 3.59 -35.20 24.95
C SER A 893 3.30 -36.37 25.88
N GLY A 894 3.32 -37.60 25.35
CA GLY A 894 2.96 -38.80 26.12
C GLY A 894 1.55 -38.76 26.73
N GLY A 895 0.63 -38.00 26.12
CA GLY A 895 -0.73 -37.77 26.62
C GLY A 895 -0.86 -36.73 27.74
N SER A 896 0.23 -36.09 28.17
CA SER A 896 0.23 -35.02 29.18
C SER A 896 0.41 -33.66 28.52
N THR A 897 -0.33 -32.63 28.98
CA THR A 897 -0.13 -31.25 28.54
C THR A 897 1.23 -30.73 29.02
N ILE A 898 2.07 -30.32 28.07
CA ILE A 898 3.39 -29.73 28.32
C ILE A 898 3.41 -28.21 28.15
N GLY A 899 2.46 -27.68 27.37
CA GLY A 899 2.28 -26.24 27.12
C GLY A 899 0.81 -25.85 26.90
N SER A 900 0.45 -24.62 27.29
CA SER A 900 -0.85 -24.01 27.00
C SER A 900 -0.71 -22.51 26.72
N TYR A 901 -1.50 -22.01 25.77
CA TYR A 901 -1.41 -20.64 25.26
C TYR A 901 -2.77 -19.94 25.25
N GLN A 902 -2.79 -18.63 25.49
CA GLN A 902 -3.96 -17.78 25.29
C GLN A 902 -3.65 -16.65 24.32
N TYR A 903 -4.66 -16.28 23.54
CA TYR A 903 -4.58 -15.27 22.50
C TYR A 903 -5.69 -14.25 22.66
N ASN A 904 -5.35 -12.98 22.43
CA ASN A 904 -6.32 -11.90 22.38
C ASN A 904 -7.24 -12.01 21.16
N GLY A 905 -8.22 -11.12 21.06
CA GLY A 905 -9.18 -11.09 19.95
C GLY A 905 -8.57 -10.76 18.58
N GLN A 906 -7.31 -10.35 18.51
CA GLN A 906 -6.55 -10.15 17.25
C GLN A 906 -5.74 -11.39 16.86
N GLY A 907 -5.76 -12.46 17.67
CA GLY A 907 -4.98 -13.67 17.41
C GLY A 907 -3.52 -13.57 17.86
N VAL A 908 -3.15 -12.56 18.64
CA VAL A 908 -1.79 -12.41 19.21
C VAL A 908 -1.72 -13.13 20.54
N ARG A 909 -0.67 -13.93 20.75
CA ARG A 909 -0.42 -14.63 22.02
C ARG A 909 -0.13 -13.63 23.13
N VAL A 910 -0.88 -13.73 24.24
CA VAL A 910 -0.74 -12.84 25.41
C VAL A 910 -0.34 -13.58 26.68
N TRP A 911 -0.53 -14.91 26.71
CA TRP A 911 -0.17 -15.72 27.87
C TRP A 911 0.34 -17.10 27.45
N ARG A 912 1.34 -17.61 28.17
CA ARG A 912 1.82 -18.98 28.05
C ARG A 912 2.00 -19.65 29.41
N THR A 913 1.79 -20.95 29.46
CA THR A 913 2.06 -21.82 30.61
C THR A 913 2.78 -23.08 30.14
N ILE A 914 3.89 -23.40 30.80
CA ILE A 914 4.74 -24.55 30.52
C ILE A 914 4.76 -25.45 31.76
N THR A 915 4.62 -26.75 31.58
CA THR A 915 4.73 -27.76 32.66
C THR A 915 5.97 -28.64 32.49
N SER A 916 6.50 -28.75 31.26
CA SER A 916 7.71 -29.51 30.90
C SER A 916 8.38 -28.84 29.69
N PRO A 917 9.73 -28.77 29.59
CA PRO A 917 10.73 -29.40 30.46
C PRO A 917 10.96 -28.68 31.79
N SER A 918 10.49 -27.44 31.93
CA SER A 918 10.56 -26.66 33.17
C SER A 918 9.26 -25.89 33.37
N ILE A 919 8.76 -25.89 34.60
CA ILE A 919 7.51 -25.17 34.92
C ILE A 919 7.77 -23.66 34.77
N GLY A 920 6.95 -22.98 33.97
CA GLY A 920 7.12 -21.56 33.68
C GLY A 920 5.84 -20.92 33.14
N GLN A 921 5.67 -19.62 33.40
CA GLN A 921 4.51 -18.85 32.96
C GLN A 921 4.94 -17.43 32.65
N ALA A 922 4.38 -16.85 31.59
CA ALA A 922 4.66 -15.48 31.21
C ALA A 922 3.48 -14.86 30.46
N ALA A 923 3.24 -13.58 30.72
CA ALA A 923 2.52 -12.73 29.79
C ALA A 923 3.49 -12.15 28.76
N THR A 924 3.04 -11.99 27.53
CA THR A 924 3.80 -11.39 26.43
C THR A 924 3.05 -10.20 25.90
N ILE A 925 3.72 -9.04 25.83
CA ILE A 925 3.17 -7.82 25.26
C ILE A 925 3.94 -7.46 24.00
N TYR A 926 3.21 -7.31 22.91
CA TYR A 926 3.71 -6.90 21.61
C TYR A 926 3.34 -5.44 21.35
N ASP A 927 4.04 -4.82 20.41
CA ASP A 927 3.70 -3.48 19.94
C ASP A 927 2.25 -3.40 19.45
N PRO A 928 1.40 -2.55 20.05
CA PRO A 928 -0.01 -2.42 19.67
C PRO A 928 -0.20 -1.75 18.30
N THR A 929 0.85 -1.16 17.72
CA THR A 929 0.81 -0.62 16.35
C THR A 929 0.92 -1.71 15.28
N GLY A 930 1.25 -2.94 15.69
CA GLY A 930 1.26 -4.11 14.82
C GLY A 930 2.63 -4.58 14.38
N THR A 931 3.73 -3.89 14.75
CA THR A 931 5.13 -4.12 14.29
C THR A 931 5.68 -5.55 14.47
N GLY A 932 4.96 -6.46 15.13
CA GLY A 932 5.46 -7.79 15.50
C GLY A 932 6.55 -7.78 16.56
N ASN A 933 7.04 -6.60 16.95
CA ASN A 933 8.06 -6.43 17.98
C ASN A 933 7.50 -6.83 19.34
N LEU A 934 8.26 -7.67 20.03
CA LEU A 934 7.98 -8.03 21.41
C LEU A 934 8.46 -6.89 22.31
N TYR A 935 7.55 -6.21 23.00
CA TYR A 935 7.90 -5.14 23.93
C TYR A 935 8.29 -5.70 25.30
N GLY A 936 7.61 -6.74 25.78
CA GLY A 936 7.99 -7.32 27.04
C GLY A 936 7.43 -8.70 27.35
N GLU A 937 8.12 -9.38 28.26
CA GLU A 937 7.77 -10.64 28.88
C GLU A 937 7.64 -10.42 30.38
N TYR A 938 6.52 -10.83 30.97
CA TYR A 938 6.24 -10.61 32.38
C TYR A 938 5.99 -11.93 33.09
N PHE A 939 6.92 -12.30 33.96
CA PHE A 939 6.88 -13.51 34.78
C PHE A 939 6.26 -13.20 36.14
N ALA A 940 6.11 -14.22 37.00
CA ALA A 940 5.48 -14.05 38.30
C ALA A 940 6.18 -13.03 39.23
N THR A 941 7.51 -12.89 39.11
CA THR A 941 8.32 -12.04 39.99
C THR A 941 9.38 -11.21 39.27
N ASP A 942 9.44 -11.28 37.94
CA ASP A 942 10.51 -10.68 37.10
C ASP A 942 9.90 -10.29 35.75
N TYR A 943 10.57 -9.44 34.98
CA TYR A 943 10.20 -9.02 33.64
C TYR A 943 11.43 -8.90 32.73
N ARG A 944 11.17 -8.89 31.43
CA ARG A 944 12.13 -8.48 30.42
C ARG A 944 11.45 -7.58 29.40
N GLU A 945 12.04 -6.43 29.11
CA GLU A 945 11.50 -5.46 28.16
C GLU A 945 12.56 -5.11 27.11
N TYR A 946 12.16 -5.00 25.85
CA TYR A 946 13.08 -4.84 24.71
C TYR A 946 12.98 -3.43 24.13
N VAL A 947 14.14 -2.87 23.79
CA VAL A 947 14.31 -1.51 23.27
C VAL A 947 14.75 -1.59 21.81
N TYR A 948 14.05 -0.85 20.95
CA TYR A 948 14.28 -0.84 19.51
C TYR A 948 14.75 0.54 19.02
N LEU A 949 15.68 0.54 18.05
CA LEU A 949 16.13 1.69 17.27
C LEU A 949 15.76 1.44 15.81
N ASP A 950 14.73 2.10 15.29
CA ASP A 950 14.24 1.92 13.91
C ASP A 950 14.04 0.44 13.53
N GLY A 951 13.43 -0.33 14.44
CA GLY A 951 13.19 -1.78 14.28
C GLY A 951 14.36 -2.69 14.65
N ILE A 952 15.55 -2.14 14.93
CA ILE A 952 16.72 -2.91 15.36
C ILE A 952 16.66 -3.07 16.88
N PRO A 953 16.66 -4.28 17.45
CA PRO A 953 16.79 -4.45 18.90
C PRO A 953 18.20 -4.03 19.35
N VAL A 954 18.27 -3.09 20.30
CA VAL A 954 19.54 -2.50 20.76
C VAL A 954 19.80 -2.69 22.26
N ALA A 955 18.77 -2.98 23.05
CA ALA A 955 18.93 -3.28 24.46
C ALA A 955 17.73 -4.04 25.01
N SER A 956 17.95 -4.72 26.14
CA SER A 956 16.89 -5.31 26.94
C SER A 956 17.05 -4.95 28.42
N ALA A 957 15.95 -4.51 29.04
CA ALA A 957 15.85 -4.24 30.46
C ALA A 957 15.29 -5.47 31.19
N THR A 958 15.86 -5.82 32.34
CA THR A 958 15.48 -6.98 33.16
C THR A 958 15.30 -6.60 34.63
N ASP A 959 14.47 -7.31 35.39
CA ASP A 959 14.40 -7.06 36.84
C ASP A 959 15.74 -7.41 37.50
N ALA A 960 16.14 -6.56 38.44
CA ALA A 960 17.33 -6.76 39.27
C ALA A 960 16.94 -6.93 40.74
N GLY A 961 15.79 -7.58 41.01
CA GLY A 961 15.32 -7.87 42.36
C GLY A 961 14.95 -6.61 43.15
N LYS A 962 14.18 -5.69 42.52
CA LYS A 962 13.77 -4.38 43.09
C LYS A 962 14.89 -3.32 43.20
N ALA A 963 16.06 -3.55 42.59
CA ALA A 963 17.10 -2.54 42.39
C ALA A 963 16.91 -1.79 41.04
N ALA A 964 17.91 -1.03 40.61
CA ALA A 964 17.92 -0.41 39.28
C ALA A 964 17.81 -1.50 38.19
N PRO A 965 17.07 -1.26 37.08
CA PRO A 965 16.90 -2.27 36.05
C PRO A 965 18.24 -2.72 35.47
N GLY A 966 18.40 -4.03 35.28
CA GLY A 966 19.57 -4.61 34.62
C GLY A 966 19.48 -4.38 33.11
N ILE A 967 20.42 -3.63 32.55
CA ILE A 967 20.49 -3.34 31.11
C ILE A 967 21.46 -4.29 30.43
N ASN A 968 20.97 -5.00 29.41
CA ASN A 968 21.79 -5.76 28.46
C ASN A 968 21.85 -5.03 27.11
N TYR A 969 22.96 -5.20 26.41
CA TYR A 969 23.22 -4.67 25.07
C TYR A 969 22.97 -5.77 24.04
N ASP A 970 22.01 -5.54 23.16
CA ASP A 970 21.56 -6.53 22.18
C ASP A 970 22.19 -6.23 20.82
N TYR A 971 22.82 -7.24 20.20
CA TYR A 971 23.51 -7.11 18.93
C TYR A 971 22.76 -7.89 17.86
N ALA A 972 22.20 -7.15 16.91
CA ALA A 972 21.38 -7.68 15.84
C ALA A 972 22.17 -7.94 14.54
N ASP A 973 21.78 -8.95 13.78
CA ASP A 973 22.26 -9.17 12.41
C ASP A 973 21.54 -8.28 11.37
N GLN A 974 21.75 -8.56 10.09
CA GLN A 974 21.16 -7.79 8.99
C GLN A 974 19.64 -7.81 8.95
N LEU A 975 18.99 -8.85 9.49
CA LEU A 975 17.53 -8.96 9.54
C LEU A 975 16.96 -8.29 10.80
N GLY A 976 17.79 -7.93 11.77
CA GLY A 976 17.33 -7.51 13.10
C GLY A 976 17.26 -8.65 14.12
N THR A 977 17.89 -9.81 13.83
CA THR A 977 17.91 -10.96 14.73
C THR A 977 18.97 -10.77 15.82
N ILE A 978 18.62 -10.89 17.10
CA ILE A 978 19.61 -10.83 18.19
C ILE A 978 20.53 -12.05 18.12
N ARG A 979 21.81 -11.83 17.76
CA ARG A 979 22.85 -12.87 17.67
C ARG A 979 23.76 -12.92 18.89
N ALA A 980 23.96 -11.79 19.56
CA ALA A 980 24.75 -11.73 20.78
C ALA A 980 24.15 -10.75 21.77
N ILE A 981 24.39 -11.00 23.06
CA ILE A 981 24.03 -10.09 24.15
C ILE A 981 25.25 -9.90 25.05
N ALA A 982 25.47 -8.67 25.51
CA ALA A 982 26.50 -8.32 26.48
C ALA A 982 25.92 -7.50 27.65
N ASN A 983 26.68 -7.36 28.73
CA ASN A 983 26.39 -6.40 29.79
C ASN A 983 27.69 -5.70 30.23
N THR A 984 27.60 -4.81 31.22
CA THR A 984 28.76 -4.04 31.71
C THR A 984 29.86 -4.88 32.36
N GLN A 985 29.58 -6.14 32.70
CA GLN A 985 30.51 -7.04 33.40
C GLN A 985 31.09 -8.14 32.49
N ALA A 986 30.38 -8.53 31.42
CA ALA A 986 30.78 -9.61 30.54
C ALA A 986 30.28 -9.39 29.09
N VAL A 987 31.13 -9.73 28.13
CA VAL A 987 30.79 -9.75 26.70
C VAL A 987 30.37 -11.17 26.30
N GLY A 988 29.28 -11.30 25.54
CA GLY A 988 28.83 -12.59 24.99
C GLY A 988 28.18 -13.52 26.03
N THR A 989 27.40 -12.97 26.96
CA THR A 989 26.67 -13.76 27.97
C THR A 989 25.65 -14.69 27.33
N TYR A 990 25.13 -14.31 26.15
CA TYR A 990 24.28 -15.13 25.28
C TYR A 990 24.77 -15.01 23.82
N GLN A 991 24.70 -16.11 23.08
CA GLN A 991 24.98 -16.15 21.64
C GLN A 991 24.02 -17.09 20.92
N TRP A 992 23.45 -16.64 19.81
CA TRP A 992 22.79 -17.50 18.83
C TRP A 992 23.67 -17.60 17.57
N PRO A 993 24.31 -18.75 17.31
CA PRO A 993 25.32 -18.86 16.24
C PRO A 993 24.79 -18.42 14.87
N TRP A 994 25.66 -17.80 14.08
CA TRP A 994 25.37 -17.49 12.67
C TRP A 994 25.63 -18.71 11.77
N LEU A 995 26.83 -19.28 11.86
CA LEU A 995 27.27 -20.41 11.03
C LEU A 995 26.35 -21.62 11.19
N ASN A 996 26.07 -22.29 10.07
CA ASN A 996 25.28 -23.51 10.01
C ASN A 996 23.87 -23.33 10.64
N ASN A 997 23.32 -22.11 10.56
CA ASN A 997 22.08 -21.70 11.22
C ASN A 997 21.12 -20.87 10.35
N ALA A 998 21.18 -21.05 9.02
CA ALA A 998 20.35 -20.28 8.08
C ALA A 998 18.83 -20.39 8.37
N PHE A 999 18.34 -21.59 8.73
CA PHE A 999 16.93 -21.82 9.09
C PHE A 999 16.65 -21.72 10.60
N GLY A 1000 17.63 -21.33 11.42
CA GLY A 1000 17.43 -21.12 12.86
C GLY A 1000 17.43 -22.39 13.72
N GLU A 1001 18.02 -23.49 13.24
CA GLU A 1001 18.04 -24.80 13.89
C GLU A 1001 19.04 -24.93 15.05
N GLN A 1002 20.11 -24.13 15.06
CA GLN A 1002 21.14 -24.22 16.09
C GLN A 1002 20.61 -23.69 17.42
N PRO A 1003 20.90 -24.37 18.55
CA PRO A 1003 20.53 -23.87 19.86
C PRO A 1003 21.38 -22.65 20.24
N THR A 1004 20.84 -21.85 21.14
CA THR A 1004 21.56 -20.73 21.78
C THR A 1004 22.63 -21.24 22.74
N ARG A 1005 23.71 -20.47 22.93
CA ARG A 1005 24.81 -20.75 23.86
C ARG A 1005 24.88 -19.66 24.92
N GLY A 1006 25.45 -19.99 26.09
CA GLY A 1006 25.63 -19.04 27.19
C GLY A 1006 24.49 -19.05 28.22
N ALA A 1007 24.53 -18.10 29.15
CA ALA A 1007 23.57 -17.94 30.23
C ALA A 1007 22.57 -16.82 29.89
N GLY A 1008 21.28 -17.16 29.89
CA GLY A 1008 20.20 -16.20 29.65
C GLY A 1008 19.02 -16.85 28.96
N ASN A 1009 17.83 -16.69 29.53
CA ASN A 1009 16.59 -17.27 29.00
C ASN A 1009 15.98 -16.40 27.88
N PHE A 1010 16.75 -16.04 26.84
CA PHE A 1010 16.28 -15.18 25.74
C PHE A 1010 15.61 -16.02 24.65
N TYR A 1011 14.35 -15.70 24.36
CA TYR A 1011 13.49 -16.50 23.48
C TYR A 1011 13.22 -15.85 22.13
N THR A 1012 13.63 -14.60 21.88
CA THR A 1012 13.52 -13.98 20.57
C THR A 1012 14.40 -14.72 19.54
N ARG A 1013 13.91 -14.82 18.30
CA ARG A 1013 14.59 -15.48 17.17
C ARG A 1013 14.65 -14.53 15.99
N PHE A 1014 14.37 -14.99 14.77
CA PHE A 1014 14.15 -14.07 13.65
C PHE A 1014 13.11 -13.01 14.03
N PRO A 1015 13.10 -11.83 13.41
CA PRO A 1015 12.15 -10.78 13.78
C PRO A 1015 10.72 -11.32 13.82
N GLY A 1016 9.96 -10.95 14.85
CA GLY A 1016 8.61 -11.47 15.11
C GLY A 1016 8.52 -12.84 15.79
N GLN A 1017 9.62 -13.60 15.81
CA GLN A 1017 9.62 -14.98 16.31
C GLN A 1017 9.98 -15.10 17.77
N TYR A 1018 9.27 -16.01 18.44
CA TYR A 1018 9.43 -16.35 19.84
C TYR A 1018 9.58 -17.87 20.01
N TYR A 1019 10.71 -18.31 20.55
CA TYR A 1019 11.04 -19.72 20.75
C TYR A 1019 10.31 -20.34 21.95
N ASP A 1020 9.52 -21.38 21.68
CA ASP A 1020 8.81 -22.17 22.67
C ASP A 1020 9.66 -23.38 23.06
N VAL A 1021 10.26 -23.30 24.24
CA VAL A 1021 11.23 -24.28 24.77
C VAL A 1021 10.63 -25.69 24.90
N GLU A 1022 9.33 -25.77 25.14
CA GLU A 1022 8.57 -26.99 25.35
C GLU A 1022 8.31 -27.78 24.05
N THR A 1023 8.43 -27.15 22.88
CA THR A 1023 8.21 -27.79 21.58
C THR A 1023 9.41 -27.71 20.64
N GLY A 1024 10.28 -26.71 20.82
CA GLY A 1024 11.29 -26.34 19.83
C GLY A 1024 10.75 -25.53 18.65
N LEU A 1025 9.46 -25.17 18.66
CA LEU A 1025 8.84 -24.33 17.63
C LEU A 1025 9.10 -22.85 17.90
N MET A 1026 8.93 -22.04 16.87
CA MET A 1026 8.98 -20.59 16.95
C MET A 1026 7.58 -20.03 16.67
N TYR A 1027 6.91 -19.50 17.70
CA TYR A 1027 5.69 -18.73 17.54
C TYR A 1027 5.99 -17.47 16.72
N ASN A 1028 5.21 -17.24 15.67
CA ASN A 1028 5.44 -16.16 14.72
C ASN A 1028 4.11 -15.50 14.35
N GLY A 1029 3.47 -14.83 15.32
CA GLY A 1029 2.20 -14.14 15.13
C GLY A 1029 1.06 -15.08 14.71
N ALA A 1030 0.72 -15.07 13.42
CA ALA A 1030 -0.36 -15.86 12.84
C ALA A 1030 -0.02 -17.35 12.66
N ARG A 1031 1.27 -17.72 12.69
CA ARG A 1031 1.73 -19.09 12.42
C ARG A 1031 2.80 -19.56 13.40
N TYR A 1032 3.07 -20.85 13.38
CA TYR A 1032 4.20 -21.49 14.08
C TYR A 1032 5.21 -21.98 13.07
N TYR A 1033 6.43 -21.47 13.17
CA TYR A 1033 7.57 -21.88 12.36
C TYR A 1033 8.30 -23.04 13.03
N GLU A 1034 8.65 -24.06 12.24
CA GLU A 1034 9.51 -25.14 12.67
C GLU A 1034 10.88 -25.05 11.98
N PRO A 1035 11.94 -24.69 12.73
CA PRO A 1035 13.29 -24.57 12.18
C PRO A 1035 13.81 -25.84 11.50
N ALA A 1036 13.58 -27.00 12.12
CA ALA A 1036 14.09 -28.29 11.63
C ALA A 1036 13.57 -28.66 10.24
N THR A 1037 12.40 -28.15 9.85
CA THR A 1037 11.82 -28.37 8.52
C THR A 1037 11.95 -27.17 7.61
N GLY A 1038 12.22 -25.98 8.16
CA GLY A 1038 12.26 -24.73 7.41
C GLY A 1038 10.88 -24.30 6.93
N ARG A 1039 9.81 -24.67 7.65
CA ARG A 1039 8.41 -24.49 7.22
C ARG A 1039 7.51 -24.07 8.37
N TYR A 1040 6.37 -23.48 8.01
CA TYR A 1040 5.25 -23.26 8.92
C TYR A 1040 4.44 -24.54 9.13
N LEU A 1041 3.83 -24.66 10.31
CA LEU A 1041 2.94 -25.76 10.66
C LEU A 1041 1.52 -25.59 10.14
N GLN A 1042 1.12 -24.36 9.81
CA GLN A 1042 -0.18 -24.01 9.25
C GLN A 1042 -0.02 -23.49 7.83
N SER A 1043 -1.03 -23.75 7.01
CA SER A 1043 -1.20 -23.04 5.74
C SER A 1043 -1.31 -21.54 6.01
N ASP A 1044 -0.76 -20.72 5.11
CA ASP A 1044 -0.85 -19.26 5.22
C ASP A 1044 -2.31 -18.79 5.33
N PRO A 1045 -2.71 -18.07 6.40
CA PRO A 1045 -4.06 -17.53 6.55
C PRO A 1045 -4.48 -16.54 5.46
N ILE A 1046 -3.52 -15.93 4.74
CA ILE A 1046 -3.81 -15.08 3.57
C ILE A 1046 -3.77 -15.86 2.25
N GLY A 1047 -3.64 -17.19 2.28
CA GLY A 1047 -3.69 -18.06 1.11
C GLY A 1047 -2.51 -17.86 0.15
N LEU A 1048 -2.78 -17.90 -1.16
CA LEU A 1048 -1.73 -17.82 -2.20
C LEU A 1048 -1.05 -16.44 -2.30
N ASN A 1049 -1.48 -15.47 -1.49
CA ASN A 1049 -0.82 -14.17 -1.40
C ASN A 1049 0.49 -14.22 -0.61
N GLY A 1050 0.61 -15.18 0.31
CA GLY A 1050 1.89 -15.59 0.90
C GLY A 1050 2.82 -16.32 -0.08
N GLY A 1051 2.45 -16.37 -1.37
CA GLY A 1051 3.10 -17.14 -2.41
C GLY A 1051 2.43 -18.48 -2.69
N VAL A 1052 2.87 -19.13 -3.78
CA VAL A 1052 2.34 -20.44 -4.19
C VAL A 1052 2.69 -21.57 -3.24
N SER A 1053 3.68 -21.39 -2.35
CA SER A 1053 3.95 -22.28 -1.24
C SER A 1053 3.35 -21.73 0.04
N MET A 1054 2.19 -22.24 0.46
CA MET A 1054 1.49 -21.75 1.66
C MET A 1054 2.19 -22.11 2.99
N TYR A 1055 3.31 -22.83 2.95
CA TYR A 1055 4.01 -23.34 4.13
C TYR A 1055 5.50 -22.98 4.18
N ALA A 1056 6.09 -22.53 3.08
CA ALA A 1056 7.52 -22.21 3.06
C ALA A 1056 7.80 -20.99 3.97
N TYR A 1057 8.90 -21.06 4.70
CA TYR A 1057 9.40 -19.87 5.38
C TYR A 1057 10.11 -18.99 4.35
N VAL A 1058 9.58 -17.79 4.11
CA VAL A 1058 10.17 -16.73 3.26
C VAL A 1058 10.71 -17.22 1.91
N GLY A 1059 9.93 -18.06 1.22
CA GLY A 1059 10.31 -18.58 -0.09
C GLY A 1059 11.54 -19.51 -0.10
N ASN A 1060 11.96 -20.01 1.07
CA ASN A 1060 13.22 -20.74 1.27
C ASN A 1060 14.51 -19.89 1.10
N ASP A 1061 14.43 -18.57 1.29
CA ASP A 1061 15.59 -17.67 1.39
C ASP A 1061 15.65 -16.96 2.75
N PRO A 1062 16.02 -17.69 3.83
CA PRO A 1062 15.98 -17.17 5.20
C PRO A 1062 17.18 -16.26 5.55
N LEU A 1063 18.14 -16.09 4.64
CA LEU A 1063 19.29 -15.20 4.84
C LEU A 1063 19.01 -13.78 4.36
N SER A 1064 18.14 -13.64 3.36
CA SER A 1064 17.75 -12.36 2.77
C SER A 1064 16.45 -11.81 3.36
N TYR A 1065 15.53 -12.68 3.80
CA TYR A 1065 14.17 -12.29 4.20
C TYR A 1065 13.78 -12.84 5.58
N PHE A 1066 12.77 -12.21 6.19
CA PHE A 1066 12.11 -12.67 7.40
C PHE A 1066 10.61 -12.38 7.30
N ASP A 1067 9.79 -13.06 8.10
CA ASP A 1067 8.35 -12.85 8.17
C ASP A 1067 7.97 -12.56 9.62
N PRO A 1068 7.76 -11.29 10.01
CA PRO A 1068 7.60 -10.89 11.41
C PRO A 1068 6.21 -11.19 12.01
N LEU A 1069 5.22 -11.54 11.18
CA LEU A 1069 3.87 -11.85 11.65
C LEU A 1069 3.42 -13.26 11.27
N GLY A 1070 4.26 -14.02 10.55
CA GLY A 1070 3.79 -15.21 9.88
C GLY A 1070 2.80 -14.89 8.77
N LEU A 1071 2.89 -13.73 8.11
CA LEU A 1071 2.07 -13.27 6.97
C LEU A 1071 2.91 -12.38 6.03
N GLN A 1072 2.79 -12.59 4.71
CA GLN A 1072 3.32 -11.67 3.68
C GLN A 1072 2.26 -10.58 3.32
N VAL A 1073 2.56 -9.52 2.57
CA VAL A 1073 1.52 -8.57 2.05
C VAL A 1073 0.51 -9.24 1.12
N ASN A 1074 -0.72 -8.70 1.04
CA ASN A 1074 -1.80 -9.35 0.29
C ASN A 1074 -1.61 -9.26 -1.24
N LEU A 1075 -1.33 -8.09 -1.81
CA LEU A 1075 -1.04 -7.93 -3.23
C LEU A 1075 0.20 -7.08 -3.44
N ASN A 1076 1.34 -7.70 -3.76
CA ASN A 1076 2.57 -7.00 -4.06
C ASN A 1076 2.77 -6.88 -5.58
N MET A 1077 2.53 -5.67 -6.08
CA MET A 1077 2.62 -5.28 -7.48
C MET A 1077 3.82 -4.37 -7.74
N PHE A 1078 4.80 -4.32 -6.83
CA PHE A 1078 6.10 -3.71 -7.14
C PHE A 1078 6.94 -4.66 -8.01
N PRO A 1079 7.86 -4.15 -8.83
CA PRO A 1079 8.79 -5.00 -9.57
C PRO A 1079 9.66 -5.83 -8.60
N LYS A 1080 9.77 -7.14 -8.80
CA LYS A 1080 10.35 -8.11 -7.84
C LYS A 1080 11.80 -7.80 -7.37
N ASN A 1081 12.50 -6.92 -8.08
CA ASN A 1081 13.89 -6.54 -7.85
C ASN A 1081 14.06 -5.16 -7.17
N THR A 1082 12.99 -4.58 -6.62
CA THR A 1082 13.06 -3.29 -5.92
C THR A 1082 13.03 -3.45 -4.41
N ASP A 1083 13.62 -2.47 -3.72
CA ASP A 1083 13.49 -2.33 -2.26
C ASP A 1083 12.02 -2.17 -1.85
N ASP A 1084 11.18 -1.62 -2.74
CA ASP A 1084 9.74 -1.52 -2.54
C ASP A 1084 9.06 -2.88 -2.58
N TRP A 1085 9.50 -3.79 -3.45
CA TRP A 1085 8.99 -5.17 -3.46
C TRP A 1085 9.44 -5.94 -2.22
N THR A 1086 10.71 -5.82 -1.85
CA THR A 1086 11.27 -6.47 -0.65
C THR A 1086 10.60 -5.92 0.61
N GLY A 1087 10.51 -4.61 0.73
CA GLY A 1087 9.87 -3.93 1.84
C GLY A 1087 8.36 -4.13 1.87
N ALA A 1088 7.67 -4.24 0.72
CA ALA A 1088 6.28 -4.67 0.68
C ALA A 1088 6.12 -6.11 1.17
N ASN A 1089 6.96 -7.05 0.74
CA ASN A 1089 6.94 -8.42 1.28
C ASN A 1089 7.17 -8.48 2.79
N ASN A 1090 7.93 -7.53 3.32
CA ASN A 1090 8.22 -7.41 4.74
C ASN A 1090 7.16 -6.57 5.48
N TYR A 1091 6.18 -5.98 4.77
CA TYR A 1091 5.18 -5.10 5.34
C TYR A 1091 4.05 -5.84 6.04
N GLN A 1092 3.67 -5.27 7.18
CA GLN A 1092 2.67 -5.84 8.04
C GLN A 1092 1.28 -5.34 7.69
N SER A 1093 0.54 -6.23 7.06
CA SER A 1093 -0.87 -6.03 6.80
C SER A 1093 -1.65 -6.14 8.11
N PRO A 1094 -2.47 -5.15 8.49
CA PRO A 1094 -3.38 -5.32 9.62
C PRO A 1094 -4.31 -6.52 9.36
N ALA A 1095 -4.51 -7.37 10.36
CA ALA A 1095 -5.51 -8.43 10.27
C ALA A 1095 -6.89 -7.79 10.05
N ASP A 1096 -7.57 -8.18 8.98
CA ASP A 1096 -8.82 -7.58 8.50
C ASP A 1096 -8.68 -6.27 7.67
N VAL A 1097 -7.50 -6.03 7.09
CA VAL A 1097 -7.26 -5.00 6.06
C VAL A 1097 -6.49 -5.62 4.90
N TYR A 1098 -7.03 -5.53 3.70
CA TYR A 1098 -6.41 -6.09 2.50
C TYR A 1098 -5.41 -5.12 1.88
N THR A 1099 -4.13 -5.44 1.88
CA THR A 1099 -3.06 -4.52 1.48
C THR A 1099 -2.62 -4.71 0.04
N VAL A 1100 -2.47 -3.60 -0.69
CA VAL A 1100 -1.96 -3.58 -2.07
C VAL A 1100 -0.73 -2.70 -2.14
N GLY A 1101 0.44 -3.28 -2.33
CA GLY A 1101 1.66 -2.55 -2.67
C GLY A 1101 1.79 -2.38 -4.18
N ALA A 1102 1.89 -1.15 -4.67
CA ALA A 1102 2.25 -0.86 -6.05
C ALA A 1102 2.75 0.57 -6.19
N HIS A 1103 3.42 0.93 -7.29
CA HIS A 1103 3.59 2.35 -7.60
C HIS A 1103 2.23 2.93 -8.05
N GLY A 1104 2.01 4.23 -7.83
CA GLY A 1104 0.72 4.83 -8.18
C GLY A 1104 0.68 6.35 -8.11
N ASN A 1105 -0.49 6.86 -8.49
CA ASN A 1105 -0.84 8.25 -8.58
C ASN A 1105 -2.35 8.53 -8.30
N PRO A 1106 -2.83 9.79 -8.24
CA PRO A 1106 -4.24 10.12 -7.98
C PRO A 1106 -5.24 9.72 -9.08
N LEU A 1107 -4.79 9.39 -10.27
CA LEU A 1107 -5.58 8.94 -11.42
C LEU A 1107 -5.43 7.45 -11.72
N ASP A 1108 -4.25 6.87 -11.48
CA ASP A 1108 -3.92 5.48 -11.85
C ASP A 1108 -2.91 4.83 -10.87
N MET A 1109 -2.95 3.50 -10.71
CA MET A 1109 -1.84 2.71 -10.14
C MET A 1109 -1.05 2.06 -11.28
N VAL A 1110 0.12 1.47 -11.01
CA VAL A 1110 0.83 0.68 -12.02
C VAL A 1110 1.11 -0.75 -11.54
N ASP A 1111 1.08 -1.72 -12.46
CA ASP A 1111 1.46 -3.11 -12.15
C ASP A 1111 2.97 -3.29 -11.96
N ALA A 1112 3.37 -4.53 -11.65
CA ALA A 1112 4.78 -4.91 -11.47
C ALA A 1112 5.65 -4.74 -12.72
N ASN A 1113 5.05 -4.42 -13.87
CA ASN A 1113 5.73 -4.15 -15.14
C ASN A 1113 5.69 -2.66 -15.52
N GLY A 1114 5.06 -1.81 -14.69
CA GLY A 1114 4.92 -0.38 -14.93
C GLY A 1114 3.71 0.05 -15.78
N ASN A 1115 2.78 -0.86 -16.09
CA ASN A 1115 1.58 -0.52 -16.87
C ASN A 1115 0.52 0.19 -16.01
N PRO A 1116 -0.16 1.25 -16.51
CA PRO A 1116 -1.27 1.89 -15.81
C PRO A 1116 -2.42 0.94 -15.51
N LEU A 1117 -3.05 1.11 -14.35
CA LEU A 1117 -4.06 0.25 -13.78
C LEU A 1117 -5.16 1.10 -13.17
N TYR A 1118 -6.32 1.13 -13.82
CA TYR A 1118 -7.44 2.00 -13.45
C TYR A 1118 -8.20 1.46 -12.23
N PRO A 1119 -8.96 2.29 -11.48
CA PRO A 1119 -9.64 1.87 -10.26
C PRO A 1119 -10.55 0.67 -10.46
N SER A 1120 -11.24 0.58 -11.59
CA SER A 1120 -12.10 -0.56 -11.91
C SER A 1120 -11.29 -1.84 -12.12
N GLU A 1121 -10.12 -1.76 -12.78
CA GLU A 1121 -9.24 -2.90 -13.05
C GLU A 1121 -8.55 -3.37 -11.79
N LEU A 1122 -8.17 -2.44 -10.90
CA LEU A 1122 -7.62 -2.79 -9.60
C LEU A 1122 -8.71 -3.31 -8.66
N ALA A 1123 -9.90 -2.70 -8.62
CA ALA A 1123 -11.04 -3.21 -7.85
C ALA A 1123 -11.36 -4.64 -8.28
N GLN A 1124 -11.26 -4.89 -9.58
CA GLN A 1124 -11.33 -6.23 -10.12
C GLN A 1124 -10.19 -7.09 -9.58
N LEU A 1125 -8.91 -6.76 -9.79
CA LEU A 1125 -7.73 -7.46 -9.23
C LEU A 1125 -7.86 -7.83 -7.74
N ILE A 1126 -8.32 -6.88 -6.93
CA ILE A 1126 -8.54 -7.05 -5.49
C ILE A 1126 -9.74 -7.97 -5.23
N LYS A 1127 -10.87 -7.80 -5.92
CA LYS A 1127 -12.01 -8.73 -5.84
C LYS A 1127 -11.70 -10.13 -6.35
N ARG A 1128 -10.66 -10.28 -7.19
CA ARG A 1128 -10.15 -11.59 -7.63
C ARG A 1128 -9.36 -12.29 -6.55
N ASP A 1129 -8.81 -11.53 -5.63
CA ASP A 1129 -7.85 -12.03 -4.68
C ASP A 1129 -8.56 -12.81 -3.55
N LYS A 1130 -8.03 -13.97 -3.12
CA LYS A 1130 -8.69 -14.82 -2.10
C LYS A 1130 -8.55 -14.30 -0.69
N SER A 1131 -7.54 -13.47 -0.40
CA SER A 1131 -7.42 -12.89 0.93
C SER A 1131 -8.28 -11.64 1.07
N TYR A 1132 -8.86 -11.11 -0.02
CA TYR A 1132 -9.79 -10.00 0.03
C TYR A 1132 -11.20 -10.48 0.37
N LYS A 1133 -11.67 -10.12 1.56
CA LYS A 1133 -13.06 -10.32 1.93
C LYS A 1133 -13.83 -9.12 1.41
N LEU A 1134 -14.95 -9.35 0.72
CA LEU A 1134 -15.76 -8.23 0.26
C LEU A 1134 -16.19 -7.35 1.45
N GLY A 1135 -16.11 -6.03 1.30
CA GLY A 1135 -16.35 -5.08 2.39
C GLY A 1135 -15.17 -4.89 3.35
N GLU A 1136 -14.12 -5.73 3.28
CA GLU A 1136 -12.88 -5.54 4.05
C GLU A 1136 -12.20 -4.25 3.61
N PRO A 1137 -11.74 -3.42 4.56
CA PRO A 1137 -10.98 -2.23 4.20
C PRO A 1137 -9.76 -2.61 3.37
N VAL A 1138 -9.56 -1.94 2.24
CA VAL A 1138 -8.35 -2.08 1.43
C VAL A 1138 -7.36 -1.03 1.87
N ARG A 1139 -6.07 -1.36 1.91
CA ARG A 1139 -4.99 -0.41 2.13
C ARG A 1139 -4.06 -0.39 0.93
N LEU A 1140 -4.09 0.72 0.19
CA LEU A 1140 -3.11 0.98 -0.86
C LEU A 1140 -1.82 1.46 -0.21
N LEU A 1141 -0.75 0.73 -0.44
CA LEU A 1141 0.62 1.10 -0.11
C LEU A 1141 1.27 1.64 -1.38
N SER A 1142 0.65 2.69 -1.92
CA SER A 1142 0.88 3.19 -3.28
C SER A 1142 0.77 4.70 -3.36
N CYS A 1143 1.84 5.36 -3.80
CA CYS A 1143 1.97 6.81 -3.80
C CYS A 1143 0.72 7.54 -4.33
N ASN A 1144 0.30 8.60 -3.65
CA ASN A 1144 -0.69 9.60 -4.08
C ASN A 1144 -2.10 9.09 -4.42
N THR A 1145 -2.39 7.80 -4.28
CA THR A 1145 -3.69 7.21 -4.65
C THR A 1145 -4.86 7.72 -3.78
N GLY A 1146 -4.57 8.20 -2.58
CA GLY A 1146 -5.52 8.84 -1.65
C GLY A 1146 -5.63 10.36 -1.79
N ARG A 1147 -5.18 10.92 -2.90
CA ARG A 1147 -5.14 12.37 -3.13
C ARG A 1147 -6.25 12.80 -4.08
N ASN A 1148 -6.86 13.96 -3.84
CA ASN A 1148 -7.81 14.53 -4.79
C ASN A 1148 -7.05 14.99 -6.07
N PRO A 1149 -7.45 14.57 -7.29
CA PRO A 1149 -6.81 15.00 -8.54
C PRO A 1149 -7.20 16.44 -8.92
N GLY A 1150 -8.27 16.95 -8.30
CA GLY A 1150 -9.02 18.19 -8.55
C GLY A 1150 -8.84 18.86 -9.90
N LYS A 1151 -9.03 18.04 -10.92
CA LYS A 1151 -9.46 18.47 -12.22
C LYS A 1151 -11.00 18.51 -12.27
N PRO A 1152 -11.60 19.38 -13.11
CA PRO A 1152 -13.06 19.50 -13.25
C PRO A 1152 -13.79 18.21 -13.68
N TYR A 1153 -13.07 17.24 -14.27
CA TYR A 1153 -13.65 16.01 -14.85
C TYR A 1153 -13.39 14.74 -14.03
N ALA A 1154 -12.56 14.82 -12.98
CA ALA A 1154 -12.28 13.74 -12.04
C ALA A 1154 -12.06 14.32 -10.63
N PRO A 1155 -13.13 14.79 -9.96
CA PRO A 1155 -13.05 15.48 -8.66
C PRO A 1155 -12.79 14.54 -7.48
N THR A 1156 -12.54 13.26 -7.76
CA THR A 1156 -12.64 12.14 -6.84
C THR A 1156 -11.31 11.36 -6.88
N PRO A 1157 -10.63 11.14 -5.74
CA PRO A 1157 -9.38 10.38 -5.66
C PRO A 1157 -9.47 8.99 -6.28
N TYR A 1158 -8.35 8.46 -6.82
CA TYR A 1158 -8.23 7.05 -7.26
C TYR A 1158 -8.80 6.09 -6.21
N ALA A 1159 -8.38 6.25 -4.95
CA ALA A 1159 -8.84 5.45 -3.83
C ALA A 1159 -10.34 5.62 -3.53
N GLN A 1160 -10.95 6.76 -3.86
CA GLN A 1160 -12.39 6.96 -3.71
C GLN A 1160 -13.17 6.27 -4.83
N PHE A 1161 -12.68 6.29 -6.07
CA PHE A 1161 -13.25 5.46 -7.14
C PHE A 1161 -13.08 3.99 -6.85
N LEU A 1162 -11.90 3.59 -6.39
CA LEU A 1162 -11.63 2.23 -5.96
C LEU A 1162 -12.54 1.82 -4.80
N ALA A 1163 -12.78 2.68 -3.81
CA ALA A 1163 -13.71 2.42 -2.71
C ALA A 1163 -15.13 2.22 -3.23
N ASN A 1164 -15.56 3.03 -4.20
CA ASN A 1164 -16.88 2.93 -4.82
C ASN A 1164 -17.03 1.64 -5.64
N ASP A 1165 -15.99 1.27 -6.38
CA ASP A 1165 -15.96 0.07 -7.21
C ASP A 1165 -15.83 -1.19 -6.35
N LEU A 1166 -15.09 -1.16 -5.25
CA LEU A 1166 -14.94 -2.25 -4.28
C LEU A 1166 -16.18 -2.43 -3.39
N GLY A 1167 -16.88 -1.34 -3.08
CA GLY A 1167 -17.93 -1.32 -2.05
C GLY A 1167 -17.37 -1.39 -0.62
N ALA A 1168 -16.09 -1.08 -0.41
CA ALA A 1168 -15.40 -1.18 0.87
C ALA A 1168 -14.53 0.06 1.16
N PRO A 1169 -14.23 0.38 2.43
CA PRO A 1169 -13.34 1.50 2.75
C PRO A 1169 -11.95 1.28 2.15
N VAL A 1170 -11.41 2.26 1.43
CA VAL A 1170 -10.03 2.22 0.92
C VAL A 1170 -9.19 3.22 1.69
N GLN A 1171 -8.17 2.75 2.39
CA GLN A 1171 -7.11 3.56 2.96
C GLN A 1171 -6.04 3.74 1.90
N ALA A 1172 -5.67 4.98 1.60
CA ALA A 1172 -4.66 5.24 0.59
C ALA A 1172 -3.81 6.44 0.98
N PRO A 1173 -2.53 6.46 0.60
CA PRO A 1173 -1.63 7.54 0.94
C PRO A 1173 -2.08 8.76 0.16
N ASN A 1174 -2.30 9.88 0.85
CA ASN A 1174 -2.70 11.13 0.19
C ASN A 1174 -1.55 11.79 -0.59
N THR A 1175 -0.38 11.17 -0.54
CA THR A 1175 0.94 11.71 -0.82
C THR A 1175 1.91 10.55 -1.12
N PHE A 1176 3.22 10.76 -1.18
CA PHE A 1176 4.16 9.68 -1.50
C PHE A 1176 4.36 8.71 -0.34
N GLY A 1177 4.51 7.42 -0.63
CA GLY A 1177 4.92 6.43 0.36
C GLY A 1177 5.95 5.48 -0.24
N TRP A 1178 6.88 5.01 0.57
CA TRP A 1178 7.91 4.06 0.16
C TRP A 1178 8.10 3.01 1.24
N PHE A 1179 8.64 1.88 0.84
CA PHE A 1179 9.02 0.86 1.80
C PHE A 1179 10.48 0.96 2.18
N GLN A 1180 10.75 0.71 3.43
CA GLN A 1180 12.07 0.31 3.89
C GLN A 1180 12.19 -1.21 3.74
N SER A 1181 13.42 -1.69 3.52
CA SER A 1181 13.71 -3.13 3.40
C SER A 1181 13.34 -3.93 4.66
N ASN A 1182 13.12 -3.29 5.81
CA ASN A 1182 12.65 -3.93 7.05
C ASN A 1182 11.11 -4.12 7.13
N GLY A 1183 10.37 -3.77 6.08
CA GLY A 1183 8.91 -3.88 6.09
C GLY A 1183 8.14 -2.63 6.50
N THR A 1184 8.84 -1.56 6.88
CA THR A 1184 8.19 -0.31 7.27
C THR A 1184 7.72 0.44 6.03
N PHE A 1185 6.41 0.67 5.90
CA PHE A 1185 5.87 1.58 4.88
C PHE A 1185 5.69 2.96 5.49
N THR A 1186 6.50 3.91 5.02
CA THR A 1186 6.44 5.30 5.47
C THR A 1186 5.72 6.11 4.42
N VAL A 1187 4.64 6.77 4.82
CA VAL A 1187 4.01 7.79 3.97
C VAL A 1187 4.66 9.12 4.33
N ALA A 1188 5.36 9.71 3.39
CA ALA A 1188 5.79 11.10 3.44
C ALA A 1188 4.64 12.01 3.08
N GLY A 1189 4.61 13.20 3.65
CA GLY A 1189 3.80 14.29 3.15
C GLY A 1189 4.17 14.54 1.69
N ALA A 1190 3.20 14.91 0.89
CA ALA A 1190 3.42 15.45 -0.44
C ALA A 1190 2.62 16.71 -0.41
N LEU A 1191 3.32 17.82 -0.41
CA LEU A 1191 2.67 19.07 -0.59
C LEU A 1191 2.33 19.18 -2.08
N GLY A 1192 1.06 19.48 -2.33
CA GLY A 1192 0.60 19.86 -3.64
C GLY A 1192 0.77 21.32 -3.79
N ALA A 1193 1.20 21.70 -4.99
CA ALA A 1193 1.42 23.09 -5.20
C ALA A 1193 0.19 23.93 -4.98
N ASN A 1194 -0.95 23.59 -5.53
CA ASN A 1194 -1.88 24.66 -5.85
C ASN A 1194 -3.32 24.28 -5.55
N GLY A 1195 -3.52 23.62 -4.42
CA GLY A 1195 -4.56 22.63 -4.37
C GLY A 1195 -4.10 21.38 -5.16
N PRO A 1196 -5.02 20.65 -5.77
CA PRO A 1196 -4.75 19.33 -6.30
C PRO A 1196 -3.76 19.39 -7.47
N VAL A 1197 -2.78 18.48 -7.47
CA VAL A 1197 -1.81 18.34 -8.56
C VAL A 1197 -2.52 17.92 -9.82
N GLN A 1198 -2.20 18.58 -10.94
CA GLN A 1198 -2.75 18.22 -12.24
C GLN A 1198 -1.99 17.02 -12.82
N TRP A 1199 -2.69 15.91 -12.96
CA TRP A 1199 -2.25 14.68 -13.64
C TRP A 1199 -2.90 14.60 -15.02
N ASP A 1200 -2.14 14.33 -16.08
CA ASP A 1200 -2.70 14.02 -17.41
C ASP A 1200 -2.49 12.54 -17.76
N GLN A 1201 -2.92 12.13 -18.96
CA GLN A 1201 -2.87 10.73 -19.43
C GLN A 1201 -1.44 10.18 -19.62
N THR A 1202 -0.39 10.99 -19.38
CA THR A 1202 1.02 10.62 -19.52
C THR A 1202 1.78 10.53 -18.17
N GLY A 1203 1.10 10.78 -17.04
CA GLY A 1203 1.71 10.77 -15.71
C GLY A 1203 1.84 12.16 -15.08
N ILE A 1204 2.80 12.33 -14.15
CA ILE A 1204 3.03 13.62 -13.48
C ILE A 1204 3.57 14.61 -14.51
N ASN A 1205 3.03 15.83 -14.61
CA ASN A 1205 3.87 16.96 -14.98
C ASN A 1205 4.72 17.28 -13.73
N PRO A 1206 5.97 16.77 -13.60
CA PRO A 1206 6.69 16.58 -12.34
C PRO A 1206 7.11 17.88 -11.65
N THR A 1207 6.54 18.99 -12.10
CA THR A 1207 6.58 20.37 -11.65
C THR A 1207 5.97 20.53 -10.32
N ASN A 1208 4.76 20.03 -10.12
CA ASN A 1208 3.99 20.56 -9.01
C ASN A 1208 3.97 19.66 -7.78
N ILE A 1209 4.99 18.80 -7.62
CA ILE A 1209 5.05 17.88 -6.49
C ILE A 1209 6.41 17.77 -5.81
N SER A 1210 6.36 18.13 -4.55
CA SER A 1210 7.31 17.89 -3.47
C SER A 1210 6.94 16.68 -2.60
N ILE A 1211 7.93 15.89 -2.17
CA ILE A 1211 7.88 14.78 -1.20
C ILE A 1211 8.48 15.18 0.16
N ASP A 1212 7.70 15.52 1.18
CA ASP A 1212 8.20 15.85 2.52
C ASP A 1212 8.54 14.59 3.28
N LEU A 1213 9.82 14.37 3.48
CA LEU A 1213 10.28 13.24 4.27
C LEU A 1213 10.08 13.46 5.78
N SER A 1214 9.61 14.65 6.17
CA SER A 1214 9.48 15.03 7.55
C SER A 1214 8.06 15.07 8.10
N ALA A 1215 7.08 15.53 7.32
CA ALA A 1215 5.68 15.30 7.60
C ALA A 1215 5.37 13.84 7.26
N PRO A 1216 4.80 13.06 8.18
CA PRO A 1216 4.14 11.83 7.79
C PRO A 1216 2.92 12.23 6.94
N GLY A 1217 2.89 11.79 5.69
CA GLY A 1217 1.69 11.86 4.88
C GLY A 1217 0.64 10.94 5.49
N THR A 1218 -0.62 11.22 5.21
CA THR A 1218 -1.73 10.51 5.85
C THR A 1218 -2.24 9.43 4.93
N MET A 1219 -2.45 8.26 5.51
CA MET A 1219 -3.33 7.26 4.94
C MET A 1219 -4.77 7.77 5.07
N ASN A 1220 -5.27 8.42 4.03
CA ASN A 1220 -6.65 8.87 3.98
C ASN A 1220 -7.57 7.66 3.84
N THR A 1221 -8.61 7.58 4.66
CA THR A 1221 -9.64 6.54 4.55
C THR A 1221 -10.81 7.06 3.72
N PHE A 1222 -11.04 6.45 2.57
CA PHE A 1222 -12.15 6.69 1.65
C PHE A 1222 -13.21 5.66 1.89
N SER A 1223 -14.28 6.04 2.57
CA SER A 1223 -15.46 5.19 2.63
C SER A 1223 -16.14 5.16 1.26
N PRO A 1224 -16.72 4.03 0.83
CA PRO A 1224 -17.46 3.96 -0.42
C PRO A 1224 -18.53 5.06 -0.44
N GLN A 1225 -18.28 6.07 -1.28
CA GLN A 1225 -19.26 7.09 -1.56
C GLN A 1225 -20.18 6.50 -2.61
N LYS A 1226 -21.46 6.46 -2.29
CA LYS A 1226 -22.44 6.31 -3.35
C LYS A 1226 -22.26 7.44 -4.35
N ASN A 1227 -21.63 7.15 -5.49
CA ASN A 1227 -22.03 7.78 -6.74
C ASN A 1227 -23.24 7.00 -7.25
#